data_AF-A0A0J1GFS4-F1
#
_entry.id   AF-A0A0J1GFS4-F1
#
_cell.length_a   1.000
_cell.length_b   1.000
_cell.length_c   1.000
_cell.angle_alpha   90.00
_cell.angle_beta   90.00
_cell.angle_gamma   90.00
#
_symmetry.space_group_name_H-M   'P 1'
#
loop_
_entity.id
_entity.type
_entity.pdbx_description
1 polymer ?
#
loop_
_entity_poly.entity_id
_entity_poly.type
_entity_poly.pdbx_seq_one_letter_code
_entity_poly.pdbx_strand_id
1 'polypeptide(L)'
;MNSISAALAHINPSLAAVHGFPLYIFLIVVFLTLLFILGYLVMGIKVWTQIRSVLHATQALHKANPSPDPKAVGKAFRWEPFKHLWAEYDDTLHELRKAGSGENALIEVRATVPADSIFTRDVLVDSRLFDEFTRHLPGVLTGLGIIGTFAGLLDGLQQFRPTPIEEAVKGLGPLLMGVQHAFVASGTAIACAMLVVFVSRLTLAYFYRLVEKLTHTIDSMYSTGAGEEYLSRLVKSSEQSAASTAQLKDALVEDFRLMMTNLVERQIQAQEATTVALGNHIGEAISTAIAEPMKRVSEAMETTSRGNGEQVNSMLEALLTGFMAKLEDTFGGQMRGINEQMQRSMDSMTAVQASLQSLLSDIKQTNEQAATQMSGTLEDAMRKAADNQQLMTDQMREFVQEFRRLVTEEQAKSKQLMDEAVMKVLSEVAAAMDNMEGVRKTAAAEEAGRSERLASQTDHLVGGLASQVEALLGTVSEQVTKTQRNIDVLSDVSLRAIDGMNNGALTMGAAAQKFETAGTSVTNVLDRSTNIAESLGSVAQTLQVASTAVQRGFEQYDSTRRTVDTQVAALMGLIESVKKEAGVSQQLVESIKTSAEAMRRSEEEARAHLDQVNQALVKAFSDFGNSLVSQVKSTIAETDRHLAQGTGHLNGVVQELANAVQRMKRA
;
A
#
# COMPACT_ATOMS: atom_id res chain seq x y z
N MET A 1 -79.03 -16.03 -5.68
CA MET A 1 -78.46 -17.26 -5.07
C MET A 1 -78.68 -18.49 -5.94
N ASN A 2 -79.90 -18.81 -6.38
CA ASN A 2 -80.18 -20.02 -7.18
C ASN A 2 -79.51 -20.11 -8.56
N SER A 3 -79.19 -18.97 -9.19
CA SER A 3 -78.44 -18.92 -10.46
C SER A 3 -76.93 -19.10 -10.29
N ILE A 4 -76.38 -18.75 -9.13
CA ILE A 4 -74.93 -18.87 -8.81
C ILE A 4 -74.61 -20.31 -8.38
N SER A 5 -75.49 -20.94 -7.59
CA SER A 5 -75.36 -22.35 -7.20
C SER A 5 -75.46 -23.29 -8.40
N ALA A 6 -76.31 -22.98 -9.38
CA ALA A 6 -76.43 -23.76 -10.62
C ALA A 6 -75.17 -23.69 -11.51
N ALA A 7 -74.48 -22.55 -11.54
CA ALA A 7 -73.21 -22.41 -12.27
C ALA A 7 -72.04 -23.11 -11.57
N LEU A 8 -72.00 -23.09 -10.24
CA LEU A 8 -70.99 -23.79 -9.43
C LEU A 8 -71.16 -25.32 -9.46
N ALA A 9 -72.39 -25.81 -9.63
CA ALA A 9 -72.70 -27.24 -9.80
C ALA A 9 -72.04 -27.87 -11.03
N HIS A 10 -71.77 -27.08 -12.07
CA HIS A 10 -71.09 -27.53 -13.28
C HIS A 10 -69.59 -27.79 -13.08
N ILE A 11 -68.97 -27.19 -12.06
CA ILE A 11 -67.54 -27.31 -11.75
C ILE A 11 -67.29 -28.46 -10.76
N ASN A 12 -68.16 -28.63 -9.77
CA ASN A 12 -68.14 -29.80 -8.88
C ASN A 12 -69.55 -30.01 -8.28
N PRO A 13 -70.15 -31.21 -8.37
CA PRO A 13 -71.50 -31.46 -7.86
C PRO A 13 -71.65 -31.23 -6.35
N SER A 14 -70.56 -31.27 -5.59
CA SER A 14 -70.53 -30.99 -4.14
C SER A 14 -70.68 -29.49 -3.79
N LEU A 15 -70.48 -28.57 -4.75
CA LEU A 15 -70.64 -27.12 -4.56
C LEU A 15 -72.07 -26.63 -4.76
N ALA A 16 -72.94 -27.45 -5.37
CA ALA A 16 -74.34 -27.12 -5.57
C ALA A 16 -75.15 -27.06 -4.26
N ALA A 17 -74.68 -27.77 -3.23
CA ALA A 17 -75.34 -27.94 -1.94
C ALA A 17 -74.78 -27.04 -0.82
N VAL A 18 -73.77 -26.20 -1.13
CA VAL A 18 -73.21 -25.27 -0.14
C VAL A 18 -74.17 -24.07 -0.01
N HIS A 19 -74.78 -23.94 1.16
CA HIS A 19 -75.69 -22.84 1.50
C HIS A 19 -75.23 -22.12 2.77
N GLY A 20 -75.67 -20.87 2.98
CA GLY A 20 -75.35 -20.11 4.18
C GLY A 20 -73.94 -19.48 4.19
N PHE A 21 -73.40 -19.29 5.38
CA PHE A 21 -72.13 -18.58 5.64
C PHE A 21 -70.89 -19.21 4.96
N PRO A 22 -70.75 -20.55 4.86
CA PRO A 22 -69.63 -21.18 4.14
C PRO A 22 -69.57 -20.86 2.65
N LEU A 23 -70.72 -20.63 2.00
CA LEU A 23 -70.77 -20.23 0.59
C LEU A 23 -70.17 -18.83 0.38
N TYR A 24 -70.44 -17.89 1.30
CA TYR A 24 -69.89 -16.54 1.24
C TYR A 24 -68.37 -16.57 1.39
N ILE A 25 -67.85 -17.35 2.33
CA ILE A 25 -66.40 -17.53 2.51
C ILE A 25 -65.77 -18.15 1.26
N PHE A 26 -66.40 -19.17 0.67
CA PHE A 26 -65.93 -19.77 -0.57
C PHE A 26 -65.88 -18.75 -1.72
N LEU A 27 -66.94 -17.95 -1.91
CA LEU A 27 -66.98 -16.91 -2.94
C LEU A 27 -65.93 -15.82 -2.71
N ILE A 28 -65.68 -15.44 -1.45
CA ILE A 28 -64.64 -14.46 -1.09
C ILE A 28 -63.25 -15.01 -1.40
N VAL A 29 -62.98 -16.27 -1.05
CA VAL A 29 -61.70 -16.95 -1.37
C VAL A 29 -61.47 -16.97 -2.88
N VAL A 30 -62.48 -17.39 -3.66
CA VAL A 30 -62.38 -17.43 -5.14
C VAL A 30 -62.24 -16.02 -5.72
N PHE A 31 -62.97 -15.04 -5.19
CA PHE A 31 -62.86 -13.65 -5.65
C PHE A 31 -61.47 -13.06 -5.38
N LEU A 32 -60.94 -13.25 -4.17
CA LEU A 32 -59.60 -12.78 -3.80
C LEU A 32 -58.50 -13.45 -4.63
N THR A 33 -58.64 -14.74 -4.92
CA THR A 33 -57.65 -15.46 -5.73
C THR A 33 -57.71 -15.04 -7.20
N LEU A 34 -58.91 -14.80 -7.74
CA LEU A 34 -59.07 -14.33 -9.11
C LEU A 34 -58.57 -12.88 -9.26
N LEU A 35 -58.87 -12.02 -8.29
CA LEU A 35 -58.33 -10.65 -8.23
C LEU A 35 -56.80 -10.64 -8.14
N PHE A 36 -56.24 -11.53 -7.32
CA PHE A 36 -54.79 -11.73 -7.25
C PHE A 36 -54.22 -12.17 -8.61
N ILE A 37 -54.77 -13.24 -9.21
CA ILE A 37 -54.26 -13.76 -10.49
C ILE A 37 -54.33 -12.66 -11.56
N LEU A 38 -55.44 -11.92 -11.64
CA LEU A 38 -55.60 -10.84 -12.62
C LEU A 38 -54.60 -9.70 -12.39
N GLY A 39 -54.49 -9.20 -11.15
CA GLY A 39 -53.57 -8.11 -10.82
C GLY A 39 -52.11 -8.51 -10.99
N TYR A 40 -51.75 -9.70 -10.53
CA TYR A 40 -50.40 -10.25 -10.61
C TYR A 40 -50.00 -10.56 -12.06
N LEU A 41 -50.93 -11.03 -12.89
CA LEU A 41 -50.69 -11.27 -14.31
C LEU A 41 -50.54 -9.97 -15.10
N VAL A 42 -51.38 -8.96 -14.84
CA VAL A 42 -51.26 -7.64 -15.50
C VAL A 42 -49.93 -6.96 -15.14
N MET A 43 -49.58 -6.92 -13.86
CA MET A 43 -48.32 -6.32 -13.41
C MET A 43 -47.11 -7.15 -13.83
N GLY A 44 -47.21 -8.47 -13.75
CA GLY A 44 -46.18 -9.40 -14.22
C GLY A 44 -45.90 -9.22 -15.71
N ILE A 45 -46.93 -9.14 -16.56
CA ILE A 45 -46.75 -8.89 -18.01
C ILE A 45 -46.10 -7.52 -18.26
N LYS A 46 -46.48 -6.48 -17.50
CA LYS A 46 -45.87 -5.15 -17.62
C LYS A 46 -44.37 -5.17 -17.25
N VAL A 47 -44.00 -5.80 -16.15
CA VAL A 47 -42.59 -5.96 -15.72
C VAL A 47 -41.82 -6.78 -16.74
N TRP A 48 -42.40 -7.89 -17.17
CA TRP A 48 -41.81 -8.79 -18.16
C TRP A 48 -41.52 -8.10 -19.50
N THR A 49 -42.51 -7.41 -20.06
CA THR A 49 -42.36 -6.71 -21.35
C THR A 49 -41.29 -5.64 -21.28
N GLN A 50 -41.21 -4.90 -20.16
CA GLN A 50 -40.17 -3.89 -19.97
C GLN A 50 -38.77 -4.48 -19.86
N ILE A 51 -38.54 -5.44 -18.96
CA ILE A 51 -37.21 -6.07 -18.81
C ILE A 51 -36.80 -6.74 -20.14
N ARG A 52 -37.73 -7.47 -20.77
CA ARG A 52 -37.45 -8.18 -22.03
C ARG A 52 -37.15 -7.22 -23.18
N SER A 53 -37.86 -6.08 -23.25
CA SER A 53 -37.59 -5.06 -24.26
C SER A 53 -36.20 -4.44 -24.09
N VAL A 54 -35.82 -4.11 -22.85
CA VAL A 54 -34.49 -3.55 -22.54
C VAL A 54 -33.41 -4.59 -22.84
N LEU A 55 -33.59 -5.84 -22.41
CA LEU A 55 -32.65 -6.93 -22.67
C LEU A 55 -32.44 -7.19 -24.16
N HIS A 56 -33.50 -7.21 -24.97
CA HIS A 56 -33.35 -7.39 -26.41
C HIS A 56 -32.64 -6.20 -27.08
N ALA A 57 -32.92 -4.98 -26.62
CA ALA A 57 -32.25 -3.79 -27.13
C ALA A 57 -30.75 -3.75 -26.76
N THR A 58 -30.40 -4.09 -25.51
CA THR A 58 -28.99 -4.17 -25.08
C THR A 58 -28.24 -5.29 -25.79
N GLN A 59 -28.86 -6.47 -25.95
CA GLN A 59 -28.27 -7.58 -26.71
C GLN A 59 -28.08 -7.26 -28.20
N ALA A 60 -29.02 -6.54 -28.82
CA ALA A 60 -28.88 -6.10 -30.20
C ALA A 60 -27.72 -5.11 -30.36
N LEU A 61 -27.57 -4.17 -29.43
CA LEU A 61 -26.45 -3.22 -29.40
C LEU A 61 -25.11 -3.92 -29.16
N HIS A 62 -25.04 -4.84 -28.20
CA HIS A 62 -23.82 -5.60 -27.92
C HIS A 62 -23.39 -6.49 -29.10
N LYS A 63 -24.33 -7.09 -29.84
CA LYS A 63 -24.02 -7.83 -31.07
C LYS A 63 -23.51 -6.94 -32.20
N ALA A 64 -23.97 -5.69 -32.27
CA ALA A 64 -23.54 -4.74 -33.30
C ALA A 64 -22.17 -4.13 -32.97
N ASN A 65 -21.90 -3.85 -31.71
CA ASN A 65 -20.62 -3.36 -31.22
C ASN A 65 -20.34 -3.94 -29.82
N PRO A 66 -19.22 -4.65 -29.60
CA PRO A 66 -18.88 -5.22 -28.29
C PRO A 66 -18.81 -4.19 -27.16
N SER A 67 -18.40 -2.95 -27.46
CA SER A 67 -18.35 -1.82 -26.52
C SER A 67 -19.11 -0.61 -27.09
N PRO A 68 -20.45 -0.59 -26.99
CA PRO A 68 -21.26 0.51 -27.48
C PRO A 68 -21.09 1.77 -26.65
N ASP A 69 -21.28 2.93 -27.28
CA ASP A 69 -21.39 4.22 -26.60
C ASP A 69 -22.51 4.16 -25.54
N PRO A 70 -22.22 4.47 -24.26
CA PRO A 70 -23.20 4.49 -23.18
C PRO A 70 -24.46 5.32 -23.50
N LYS A 71 -24.33 6.42 -24.26
CA LYS A 71 -25.46 7.25 -24.66
C LYS A 71 -26.40 6.55 -25.64
N ALA A 72 -25.87 5.64 -26.48
CA ALA A 72 -26.67 4.82 -27.38
C ALA A 72 -27.42 3.73 -26.61
N VAL A 73 -26.78 3.16 -25.59
CA VAL A 73 -27.38 2.15 -24.71
C VAL A 73 -28.48 2.77 -23.84
N GLY A 74 -28.27 3.99 -23.29
CA GLY A 74 -29.28 4.69 -22.51
C GLY A 74 -30.60 4.97 -23.25
N LYS A 75 -30.56 5.08 -24.58
CA LYS A 75 -31.80 5.20 -25.40
C LYS A 75 -32.67 3.93 -25.40
N ALA A 76 -32.12 2.78 -24.97
CA ALA A 76 -32.87 1.55 -24.75
C ALA A 76 -33.63 1.55 -23.41
N PHE A 77 -33.14 2.29 -22.41
CA PHE A 77 -33.70 2.38 -21.06
C PHE A 77 -34.74 3.50 -20.96
N ARG A 78 -35.84 3.37 -21.72
CA ARG A 78 -36.85 4.44 -21.85
C ARG A 78 -37.85 4.53 -20.70
N TRP A 79 -38.03 3.45 -19.96
CA TRP A 79 -39.09 3.29 -18.95
C TRP A 79 -38.53 3.58 -17.55
N GLU A 80 -39.31 4.17 -16.65
CA GLU A 80 -38.96 4.19 -15.22
C GLU A 80 -39.25 2.82 -14.58
N PRO A 81 -38.39 2.31 -13.68
CA PRO A 81 -37.19 2.93 -13.09
C PRO A 81 -35.91 2.77 -13.93
N PHE A 82 -35.93 1.99 -15.01
CA PHE A 82 -34.75 1.69 -15.85
C PHE A 82 -33.99 2.92 -16.35
N LYS A 83 -34.70 4.01 -16.68
CA LYS A 83 -34.10 5.28 -17.12
C LYS A 83 -33.22 5.90 -16.03
N HIS A 84 -33.70 5.94 -14.80
CA HIS A 84 -32.97 6.50 -13.66
C HIS A 84 -31.78 5.62 -13.31
N LEU A 85 -31.99 4.30 -13.23
CA LEU A 85 -30.93 3.33 -12.96
C LEU A 85 -29.83 3.36 -14.04
N TRP A 86 -30.20 3.58 -15.31
CA TRP A 86 -29.21 3.78 -16.36
C TRP A 86 -28.44 5.08 -16.20
N ALA A 87 -29.09 6.19 -15.83
CA ALA A 87 -28.39 7.47 -15.60
C ALA A 87 -27.36 7.35 -14.46
N GLU A 88 -27.74 6.69 -13.38
CA GLU A 88 -26.84 6.42 -12.24
C GLU A 88 -25.70 5.47 -12.63
N TYR A 89 -25.97 4.45 -13.46
CA TYR A 89 -24.93 3.57 -13.98
C TYR A 89 -24.01 4.28 -14.99
N ASP A 90 -24.53 5.17 -15.83
CA ASP A 90 -23.76 5.96 -16.81
C ASP A 90 -22.70 6.82 -16.11
N ASP A 91 -23.03 7.38 -14.94
CA ASP A 91 -22.07 8.14 -14.12
C ASP A 91 -20.91 7.28 -13.59
N THR A 92 -21.06 5.95 -13.54
CA THR A 92 -20.00 5.01 -13.13
C THR A 92 -19.09 4.56 -14.29
N LEU A 93 -19.44 4.91 -15.54
CA LEU A 93 -18.70 4.55 -16.74
C LEU A 93 -17.62 5.59 -17.02
N HIS A 94 -16.37 5.13 -17.13
CA HIS A 94 -15.22 5.98 -17.42
C HIS A 94 -14.60 5.64 -18.77
N GLU A 95 -14.34 6.67 -19.57
CA GLU A 95 -13.59 6.57 -20.81
C GLU A 95 -12.08 6.43 -20.51
N LEU A 96 -11.52 5.25 -20.78
CA LEU A 96 -10.08 5.02 -20.71
C LEU A 96 -9.45 5.30 -22.09
N ARG A 97 -8.63 6.33 -22.18
CA ARG A 97 -7.79 6.56 -23.37
C ARG A 97 -6.51 5.73 -23.23
N LYS A 98 -6.39 4.68 -24.03
CA LYS A 98 -5.15 3.90 -24.08
C LYS A 98 -4.11 4.71 -24.87
N ALA A 99 -2.94 4.95 -24.26
CA ALA A 99 -1.84 5.64 -24.91
C ALA A 99 -1.32 4.78 -26.08
N GLY A 100 -1.78 5.07 -27.29
CA GLY A 100 -1.20 4.60 -28.53
C GLY A 100 -0.29 5.69 -29.10
N SER A 101 0.86 5.30 -29.66
CA SER A 101 1.72 6.18 -30.43
C SER A 101 0.98 6.63 -31.71
N GLY A 102 0.35 7.80 -31.68
CA GLY A 102 -0.33 8.45 -32.81
C GLY A 102 -1.83 8.70 -32.60
N GLU A 103 -2.44 9.51 -33.47
CA GLU A 103 -3.82 10.07 -33.39
C GLU A 103 -4.98 9.07 -33.16
N ASN A 104 -4.74 7.75 -33.14
CA ASN A 104 -5.75 6.73 -32.85
C ASN A 104 -5.61 6.16 -31.43
N ALA A 105 -5.88 6.99 -30.42
CA ALA A 105 -6.09 6.51 -29.06
C ALA A 105 -7.41 5.72 -29.01
N LEU A 106 -7.33 4.40 -28.79
CA LEU A 106 -8.51 3.57 -28.54
C LEU A 106 -9.16 4.04 -27.23
N ILE A 107 -10.37 4.58 -27.32
CA ILE A 107 -11.23 4.94 -26.18
C ILE A 107 -11.97 3.66 -25.80
N GLU A 108 -11.61 3.08 -24.66
CA GLU A 108 -12.30 1.91 -24.09
C GLU A 108 -13.13 2.39 -22.90
N VAL A 109 -14.46 2.25 -22.95
CA VAL A 109 -15.34 2.61 -21.84
C VAL A 109 -15.36 1.46 -20.84
N ARG A 110 -15.13 1.75 -19.56
CA ARG A 110 -15.08 0.77 -18.48
C ARG A 110 -15.95 1.13 -17.31
N ALA A 111 -16.49 0.12 -16.65
CA ALA A 111 -17.32 0.29 -15.47
C ALA A 111 -16.47 0.29 -14.19
N THR A 112 -16.73 1.24 -13.28
CA THR A 112 -16.15 1.24 -11.94
C THR A 112 -16.92 0.37 -10.95
N VAL A 113 -18.19 0.10 -11.23
CA VAL A 113 -19.10 -0.67 -10.38
C VAL A 113 -19.83 -1.74 -11.21
N PRO A 114 -20.04 -2.97 -10.71
CA PRO A 114 -20.82 -3.98 -11.41
C PRO A 114 -22.29 -3.56 -11.57
N ALA A 115 -22.91 -3.95 -12.69
CA ALA A 115 -24.30 -3.60 -13.01
C ALA A 115 -25.29 -4.12 -11.96
N ASP A 116 -25.03 -5.27 -11.32
CA ASP A 116 -25.90 -5.86 -10.28
C ASP A 116 -26.06 -4.97 -9.04
N SER A 117 -25.14 -4.02 -8.81
CA SER A 117 -25.23 -3.06 -7.69
C SER A 117 -26.31 -2.00 -7.89
N ILE A 118 -26.51 -1.55 -9.14
CA ILE A 118 -27.48 -0.52 -9.51
C ILE A 118 -28.79 -1.18 -9.97
N PHE A 119 -28.69 -2.25 -10.78
CA PHE A 119 -29.82 -3.02 -11.29
C PHE A 119 -30.20 -4.16 -10.35
N THR A 120 -30.57 -3.82 -9.12
CA THR A 120 -30.92 -4.82 -8.10
C THR A 120 -32.27 -5.49 -8.37
N ARG A 121 -32.42 -6.73 -7.90
CA ARG A 121 -33.66 -7.53 -8.00
C ARG A 121 -34.83 -6.86 -7.28
N ASP A 122 -34.54 -6.20 -6.16
CA ASP A 122 -35.54 -5.55 -5.31
C ASP A 122 -36.23 -4.37 -6.03
N VAL A 123 -35.44 -3.48 -6.65
CA VAL A 123 -35.96 -2.31 -7.38
C VAL A 123 -36.63 -2.71 -8.68
N LEU A 124 -36.08 -3.71 -9.40
CA LEU A 124 -36.58 -4.09 -10.72
C LEU A 124 -37.78 -5.04 -10.69
N VAL A 125 -37.94 -5.82 -9.61
CA VAL A 125 -38.96 -6.88 -9.52
C VAL A 125 -39.82 -6.72 -8.27
N ASP A 126 -39.24 -6.74 -7.07
CA ASP A 126 -40.00 -6.92 -5.82
C ASP A 126 -40.89 -5.71 -5.48
N SER A 127 -40.35 -4.50 -5.62
CA SER A 127 -41.10 -3.24 -5.45
C SER A 127 -42.30 -3.14 -6.41
N ARG A 128 -42.23 -3.78 -7.58
CA ARG A 128 -43.20 -3.63 -8.67
C ARG A 128 -44.29 -4.70 -8.67
N LEU A 129 -44.02 -5.85 -8.07
CA LEU A 129 -44.96 -6.98 -7.98
C LEU A 129 -45.72 -7.03 -6.66
N PHE A 130 -45.59 -6.00 -5.80
CA PHE A 130 -46.17 -5.95 -4.46
C PHE A 130 -45.87 -7.23 -3.67
N ASP A 131 -44.64 -7.75 -3.78
CA ASP A 131 -44.28 -9.10 -3.30
C ASP A 131 -44.68 -9.32 -1.84
N GLU A 132 -44.52 -8.30 -0.99
CA GLU A 132 -44.88 -8.32 0.42
C GLU A 132 -46.38 -8.61 0.67
N PHE A 133 -47.29 -7.97 -0.07
CA PHE A 133 -48.72 -8.27 0.03
C PHE A 133 -49.03 -9.71 -0.43
N THR A 134 -48.41 -10.13 -1.53
CA THR A 134 -48.64 -11.46 -2.10
C THR A 134 -48.07 -12.59 -1.24
N ARG A 135 -47.07 -12.28 -0.40
CA ARG A 135 -46.47 -13.20 0.56
C ARG A 135 -47.41 -13.54 1.72
N HIS A 136 -48.27 -12.59 2.11
CA HIS A 136 -49.23 -12.78 3.21
C HIS A 136 -50.59 -13.33 2.75
N LEU A 137 -50.95 -13.14 1.48
CA LEU A 137 -52.22 -13.60 0.91
C LEU A 137 -52.52 -15.10 1.11
N PRO A 138 -51.57 -16.05 0.95
CA PRO A 138 -51.81 -17.46 1.24
C PRO A 138 -52.25 -17.70 2.69
N GLY A 139 -51.68 -16.98 3.65
CA GLY A 139 -52.06 -17.05 5.07
C GLY A 139 -53.46 -16.51 5.32
N VAL A 140 -53.85 -15.45 4.62
CA VAL A 140 -55.22 -14.92 4.67
C VAL A 140 -56.22 -15.92 4.10
N LEU A 141 -55.91 -16.55 2.96
CA LEU A 141 -56.78 -17.54 2.32
C LEU A 141 -56.95 -18.81 3.18
N THR A 142 -55.87 -19.32 3.78
CA THR A 142 -55.95 -20.47 4.69
C THR A 142 -56.71 -20.10 5.97
N GLY A 143 -56.50 -18.91 6.53
CA GLY A 143 -57.27 -18.39 7.65
C GLY A 143 -58.76 -18.29 7.36
N LEU A 144 -59.14 -17.78 6.17
CA LEU A 144 -60.53 -17.76 5.73
C LEU A 144 -61.14 -19.16 5.63
N GLY A 145 -60.36 -20.13 5.13
CA GLY A 145 -60.77 -21.54 5.06
C GLY A 145 -61.02 -22.17 6.44
N ILE A 146 -60.16 -21.88 7.42
CA ILE A 146 -60.33 -22.32 8.82
C ILE A 146 -61.61 -21.71 9.41
N ILE A 147 -61.81 -20.40 9.25
CA ILE A 147 -63.04 -19.70 9.71
C ILE A 147 -64.29 -20.31 9.04
N GLY A 148 -64.21 -20.61 7.74
CA GLY A 148 -65.30 -21.28 7.01
C GLY A 148 -65.62 -22.66 7.55
N THR A 149 -64.60 -23.41 7.96
CA THR A 149 -64.77 -24.73 8.59
C THR A 149 -65.50 -24.60 9.92
N PHE A 150 -65.03 -23.71 10.80
CA PHE A 150 -65.65 -23.48 12.10
C PHE A 150 -67.09 -22.98 11.99
N ALA A 151 -67.36 -22.09 11.06
CA ALA A 151 -68.71 -21.58 10.85
C ALA A 151 -69.66 -22.64 10.31
N GLY A 152 -69.20 -23.52 9.39
CA GLY A 152 -70.01 -24.64 8.91
C GLY A 152 -70.28 -25.70 9.98
N LEU A 153 -69.31 -25.95 10.88
CA LEU A 153 -69.52 -26.79 12.05
C LEU A 153 -70.54 -26.17 13.02
N LEU A 154 -70.44 -24.87 13.27
CA LEU A 154 -71.33 -24.15 14.17
C LEU A 154 -72.78 -24.12 13.64
N ASP A 155 -72.96 -23.92 12.33
CA ASP A 155 -74.27 -23.99 11.67
C ASP A 155 -74.85 -25.41 11.70
N GLY A 156 -74.03 -26.44 11.45
CA GLY A 156 -74.45 -27.84 11.55
C GLY A 156 -74.88 -28.22 12.98
N LEU A 157 -74.18 -27.72 14.00
CA LEU A 157 -74.49 -27.98 15.41
C LEU A 157 -75.74 -27.24 15.89
N GLN A 158 -76.06 -26.07 15.33
CA GLN A 158 -77.29 -25.34 15.69
C GLN A 158 -78.57 -26.11 15.35
N GLN A 159 -78.51 -26.96 14.32
CA GLN A 159 -79.65 -27.78 13.87
C GLN A 159 -79.72 -29.13 14.58
N PHE A 160 -78.69 -29.50 15.36
CA PHE A 160 -78.63 -30.77 16.07
C PHE A 160 -79.39 -30.72 17.41
N ARG A 161 -80.47 -31.50 17.52
CA ARG A 161 -81.20 -31.68 18.78
C ARG A 161 -80.88 -33.03 19.41
N PRO A 162 -80.23 -33.08 20.59
CA PRO A 162 -79.78 -34.34 21.19
C PRO A 162 -80.90 -35.18 21.83
N THR A 163 -82.09 -34.59 22.06
CA THR A 163 -83.22 -35.28 22.68
C THR A 163 -84.55 -34.80 22.07
N PRO A 164 -85.51 -35.71 21.78
CA PRO A 164 -85.49 -37.19 21.90
C PRO A 164 -84.66 -37.91 20.80
N ILE A 165 -84.31 -39.18 21.01
CA ILE A 165 -83.33 -39.95 20.18
C ILE A 165 -83.73 -40.01 18.69
N GLU A 166 -85.02 -40.09 18.37
CA GLU A 166 -85.50 -40.12 16.98
C GLU A 166 -85.19 -38.83 16.21
N GLU A 167 -85.21 -37.67 16.89
CA GLU A 167 -84.82 -36.38 16.31
C GLU A 167 -83.30 -36.26 16.20
N ALA A 168 -82.54 -36.83 17.15
CA ALA A 168 -81.09 -36.86 17.10
C ALA A 168 -80.56 -37.65 15.88
N VAL A 169 -81.19 -38.79 15.54
CA VAL A 169 -80.84 -39.58 14.34
C VAL A 169 -81.20 -38.84 13.05
N LYS A 170 -82.32 -38.10 13.02
CA LYS A 170 -82.69 -37.25 11.87
C LYS A 170 -81.77 -36.03 11.72
N GLY A 171 -81.27 -35.47 12.82
CA GLY A 171 -80.34 -34.34 12.84
C GLY A 171 -78.89 -34.68 12.41
N LEU A 172 -78.50 -35.96 12.45
CA LEU A 172 -77.17 -36.43 12.04
C LEU A 172 -76.88 -36.22 10.54
N GLY A 173 -77.88 -36.38 9.67
CA GLY A 173 -77.72 -36.21 8.22
C GLY A 173 -77.34 -34.77 7.84
N PRO A 174 -78.15 -33.76 8.22
CA PRO A 174 -77.83 -32.34 8.01
C PRO A 174 -76.52 -31.90 8.67
N LEU A 175 -76.22 -32.41 9.87
CA LEU A 175 -74.96 -32.15 10.57
C LEU A 175 -73.75 -32.63 9.74
N LEU A 176 -73.78 -33.88 9.27
CA LEU A 176 -72.69 -34.46 8.46
C LEU A 176 -72.54 -33.77 7.10
N MET A 177 -73.64 -33.36 6.47
CA MET A 177 -73.59 -32.56 5.24
C MET A 177 -73.00 -31.16 5.47
N GLY A 178 -73.39 -30.47 6.54
CA GLY A 178 -72.84 -29.16 6.91
C GLY A 178 -71.32 -29.24 7.16
N VAL A 179 -70.89 -30.27 7.89
CA VAL A 179 -69.47 -30.56 8.12
C VAL A 179 -68.74 -30.83 6.79
N GLN A 180 -69.29 -31.68 5.93
CA GLN A 180 -68.70 -32.01 4.64
C GLN A 180 -68.50 -30.78 3.74
N HIS A 181 -69.51 -29.89 3.67
CA HIS A 181 -69.42 -28.64 2.90
C HIS A 181 -68.36 -27.70 3.45
N ALA A 182 -68.24 -27.61 4.78
CA ALA A 182 -67.22 -26.79 5.44
C ALA A 182 -65.80 -27.30 5.13
N PHE A 183 -65.59 -28.62 5.11
CA PHE A 183 -64.32 -29.23 4.72
C PHE A 183 -63.97 -28.99 3.24
N VAL A 184 -64.94 -29.06 2.32
CA VAL A 184 -64.69 -28.77 0.89
C VAL A 184 -64.33 -27.30 0.68
N ALA A 185 -64.99 -26.37 1.38
CA ALA A 185 -64.64 -24.94 1.35
C ALA A 185 -63.22 -24.68 1.88
N SER A 186 -62.80 -25.39 2.93
CA SER A 186 -61.44 -25.31 3.47
C SER A 186 -60.39 -25.90 2.52
N GLY A 187 -60.66 -27.08 1.95
CA GLY A 187 -59.77 -27.73 0.98
C GLY A 187 -59.55 -26.88 -0.28
N THR A 188 -60.60 -26.19 -0.74
CA THR A 188 -60.50 -25.26 -1.88
C THR A 188 -59.72 -23.99 -1.52
N ALA A 189 -59.86 -23.46 -0.29
CA ALA A 189 -59.05 -22.34 0.19
C ALA A 189 -57.55 -22.69 0.29
N ILE A 190 -57.22 -23.88 0.80
CA ILE A 190 -55.83 -24.38 0.85
C ILE A 190 -55.27 -24.58 -0.56
N ALA A 191 -56.03 -25.21 -1.46
CA ALA A 191 -55.61 -25.39 -2.85
C ALA A 191 -55.35 -24.06 -3.56
N CYS A 192 -56.22 -23.07 -3.34
CA CYS A 192 -56.04 -21.71 -3.85
C CYS A 192 -54.79 -21.04 -3.26
N ALA A 193 -54.56 -21.16 -1.95
CA ALA A 193 -53.36 -20.62 -1.30
C ALA A 193 -52.08 -21.24 -1.87
N MET A 194 -52.06 -22.56 -2.09
CA MET A 194 -50.93 -23.25 -2.73
C MET A 194 -50.71 -22.79 -4.18
N LEU A 195 -51.79 -22.58 -4.94
CA LEU A 195 -51.72 -22.07 -6.31
C LEU A 195 -51.13 -20.65 -6.35
N VAL A 196 -51.57 -19.77 -5.44
CA VAL A 196 -51.03 -18.41 -5.30
C VAL A 196 -49.52 -18.44 -5.02
N VAL A 197 -49.07 -19.26 -4.07
CA VAL A 197 -47.64 -19.42 -3.75
C VAL A 197 -46.85 -19.96 -4.95
N PHE A 198 -47.38 -20.99 -5.62
CA PHE A 198 -46.70 -21.60 -6.76
C PHE A 198 -46.53 -20.60 -7.91
N VAL A 199 -47.60 -19.90 -8.28
CA VAL A 199 -47.57 -18.91 -9.37
C VAL A 199 -46.66 -17.73 -9.02
N SER A 200 -46.72 -17.21 -7.78
CA SER A 200 -45.88 -16.09 -7.36
C SER A 200 -44.40 -16.47 -7.38
N ARG A 201 -44.03 -17.62 -6.77
CA ARG A 201 -42.64 -18.09 -6.74
C ARG A 201 -42.10 -18.42 -8.11
N LEU A 202 -42.88 -19.05 -8.99
CA LEU A 202 -42.47 -19.35 -10.36
C LEU A 202 -42.20 -18.07 -11.16
N THR A 203 -43.06 -17.07 -11.00
CA THR A 203 -42.95 -15.78 -11.70
C THR A 203 -41.73 -14.99 -11.22
N LEU A 204 -41.49 -14.90 -9.91
CA LEU A 204 -40.29 -14.28 -9.34
C LEU A 204 -39.01 -14.97 -9.83
N ALA A 205 -38.96 -16.30 -9.78
CA ALA A 205 -37.80 -17.06 -10.25
C ALA A 205 -37.50 -16.79 -11.74
N TYR A 206 -38.54 -16.62 -12.56
CA TYR A 206 -38.40 -16.26 -13.97
C TYR A 206 -37.89 -14.82 -14.15
N PHE A 207 -38.41 -13.85 -13.40
CA PHE A 207 -37.96 -12.45 -13.49
C PHE A 207 -36.54 -12.25 -12.95
N TYR A 208 -36.16 -12.93 -11.87
CA TYR A 208 -34.78 -12.89 -11.37
C TYR A 208 -33.78 -13.38 -12.42
N ARG A 209 -34.09 -14.47 -13.11
CA ARG A 209 -33.25 -14.95 -14.24
C ARG A 209 -33.18 -13.94 -15.39
N LEU A 210 -34.23 -13.17 -15.61
CA LEU A 210 -34.26 -12.16 -16.67
C LEU A 210 -33.45 -10.92 -16.30
N VAL A 211 -33.52 -10.48 -15.04
CA VAL A 211 -32.68 -9.42 -14.48
C VAL A 211 -31.21 -9.84 -14.50
N GLU A 212 -30.89 -11.06 -14.06
CA GLU A 212 -29.52 -11.60 -14.09
C GLU A 212 -28.95 -11.66 -15.51
N LYS A 213 -29.76 -12.03 -16.51
CA LYS A 213 -29.35 -11.95 -17.92
C LYS A 213 -29.10 -10.52 -18.38
N LEU A 214 -29.90 -9.56 -17.90
CA LEU A 214 -29.73 -8.15 -18.23
C LEU A 214 -28.44 -7.61 -17.61
N THR A 215 -28.21 -7.84 -16.32
CA THR A 215 -26.99 -7.40 -15.62
C THR A 215 -25.74 -8.01 -16.25
N HIS A 216 -25.73 -9.32 -16.53
CA HIS A 216 -24.62 -9.95 -17.24
C HIS A 216 -24.40 -9.39 -18.65
N THR A 217 -25.46 -9.05 -19.38
CA THR A 217 -25.31 -8.43 -20.71
C THR A 217 -24.66 -7.05 -20.58
N ILE A 218 -25.09 -6.24 -19.61
CA ILE A 218 -24.52 -4.90 -19.35
C ILE A 218 -23.05 -5.03 -18.90
N ASP A 219 -22.74 -5.92 -17.95
CA ASP A 219 -21.36 -6.16 -17.49
C ASP A 219 -20.46 -6.72 -18.60
N SER A 220 -21.01 -7.49 -19.54
CA SER A 220 -20.22 -7.97 -20.69
C SER A 220 -19.88 -6.88 -21.71
N MET A 221 -20.61 -5.75 -21.70
CA MET A 221 -20.38 -4.61 -22.59
C MET A 221 -19.26 -3.69 -22.08
N TYR A 222 -19.09 -3.61 -20.76
CA TYR A 222 -18.12 -2.74 -20.10
C TYR A 222 -17.27 -3.53 -19.12
N SER A 223 -15.98 -3.68 -19.41
CA SER A 223 -15.05 -4.37 -18.52
C SER A 223 -14.96 -3.64 -17.17
N THR A 224 -15.01 -4.41 -16.09
CA THR A 224 -14.87 -3.91 -14.72
C THR A 224 -13.41 -3.66 -14.37
N GLY A 225 -13.15 -2.92 -13.28
CA GLY A 225 -11.80 -2.76 -12.72
C GLY A 225 -11.04 -1.52 -13.20
N ALA A 226 -11.75 -0.49 -13.71
CA ALA A 226 -11.12 0.80 -14.01
C ALA A 226 -10.35 1.36 -12.79
N GLY A 227 -10.98 1.33 -11.60
CA GLY A 227 -10.36 1.80 -10.36
C GLY A 227 -9.12 1.01 -9.93
N GLU A 228 -9.16 -0.32 -10.03
CA GLU A 228 -8.04 -1.20 -9.68
C GLU A 228 -6.86 -1.05 -10.64
N GLU A 229 -7.13 -0.87 -11.94
CA GLU A 229 -6.08 -0.61 -12.93
C GLU A 229 -5.50 0.80 -12.78
N TYR A 230 -6.31 1.81 -12.42
CA TYR A 230 -5.78 3.14 -12.07
C TYR A 230 -4.89 3.08 -10.84
N LEU A 231 -5.30 2.36 -9.79
CA LEU A 231 -4.47 2.12 -8.61
C LEU A 231 -3.19 1.37 -8.98
N SER A 232 -3.29 0.31 -9.79
CA SER A 232 -2.13 -0.44 -10.28
C SER A 232 -1.18 0.42 -11.11
N ARG A 233 -1.70 1.28 -12.01
CA ARG A 233 -0.90 2.20 -12.82
C ARG A 233 -0.28 3.30 -11.96
N LEU A 234 -1.00 3.81 -10.96
CA LEU A 234 -0.49 4.79 -10.01
C LEU A 234 0.64 4.18 -9.18
N VAL A 235 0.44 2.96 -8.66
CA VAL A 235 1.47 2.20 -7.93
C VAL A 235 2.66 1.95 -8.85
N LYS A 236 2.45 1.45 -10.06
CA LYS A 236 3.53 1.20 -11.02
C LYS A 236 4.28 2.47 -11.42
N SER A 237 3.57 3.57 -11.64
CA SER A 237 4.19 4.88 -11.89
C SER A 237 4.97 5.39 -10.68
N SER A 238 4.47 5.13 -9.46
CA SER A 238 5.16 5.46 -8.21
C SER A 238 6.41 4.60 -8.01
N GLU A 239 6.34 3.30 -8.30
CA GLU A 239 7.48 2.37 -8.28
C GLU A 239 8.53 2.78 -9.31
N GLN A 240 8.12 3.10 -10.54
CA GLN A 240 9.01 3.61 -11.58
C GLN A 240 9.63 4.95 -11.16
N SER A 241 8.86 5.87 -10.59
CA SER A 241 9.38 7.15 -10.11
C SER A 241 10.37 6.97 -8.96
N ALA A 242 10.11 6.04 -8.03
CA ALA A 242 11.03 5.69 -6.95
C ALA A 242 12.33 5.09 -7.50
N ALA A 243 12.24 4.18 -8.48
CA ALA A 243 13.39 3.61 -9.15
C ALA A 243 14.19 4.66 -9.93
N SER A 244 13.53 5.55 -10.69
CA SER A 244 14.17 6.66 -11.38
C SER A 244 14.82 7.66 -10.41
N THR A 245 14.23 7.89 -9.24
CA THR A 245 14.81 8.75 -8.20
C THR A 245 16.05 8.11 -7.58
N ALA A 246 16.03 6.80 -7.32
CA ALA A 246 17.20 6.07 -6.86
C ALA A 246 18.32 6.11 -7.92
N GLN A 247 17.98 5.92 -9.19
CA GLN A 247 18.92 5.97 -10.30
C GLN A 247 19.50 7.38 -10.51
N LEU A 248 18.68 8.43 -10.36
CA LEU A 248 19.14 9.82 -10.35
C LEU A 248 20.07 10.10 -9.19
N LYS A 249 19.77 9.58 -7.99
CA LYS A 249 20.65 9.69 -6.82
C LYS A 249 22.01 9.06 -7.09
N ASP A 250 22.04 7.83 -7.62
CA ASP A 250 23.27 7.12 -7.89
C ASP A 250 24.08 7.79 -9.01
N ALA A 251 23.42 8.25 -10.08
CA ALA A 251 24.05 9.02 -11.14
C ALA A 251 24.61 10.36 -10.64
N LEU A 252 23.88 11.08 -9.79
CA LEU A 252 24.35 12.32 -9.17
C LEU A 252 25.57 12.09 -8.28
N VAL A 253 25.58 11.03 -7.47
CA VAL A 253 26.71 10.72 -6.58
C VAL A 253 27.96 10.37 -7.39
N GLU A 254 27.81 9.61 -8.47
CA GLU A 254 28.93 9.27 -9.35
C GLU A 254 29.47 10.49 -10.10
N ASP A 255 28.59 11.33 -10.66
CA ASP A 255 28.99 12.59 -11.32
C ASP A 255 29.66 13.55 -10.34
N PHE A 256 29.16 13.66 -9.09
CA PHE A 256 29.76 14.50 -8.06
C PHE A 256 31.17 14.01 -7.69
N ARG A 257 31.33 12.69 -7.56
CA ARG A 257 32.63 12.06 -7.30
C ARG A 257 33.59 12.33 -8.46
N LEU A 258 33.16 12.11 -9.70
CA LEU A 258 33.95 12.40 -10.90
C LEU A 258 34.35 13.87 -11.01
N MET A 259 33.43 14.80 -10.71
CA MET A 259 33.69 16.23 -10.76
C MET A 259 34.70 16.65 -9.70
N MET A 260 34.58 16.13 -8.47
CA MET A 260 35.55 16.36 -7.38
C MET A 260 36.92 15.78 -7.71
N THR A 261 36.99 14.55 -8.23
CA THR A 261 38.25 13.95 -8.65
C THR A 261 38.90 14.75 -9.78
N ASN A 262 38.14 15.16 -10.79
CA ASN A 262 38.67 16.00 -11.88
C ASN A 262 39.13 17.39 -11.42
N LEU A 263 38.42 18.00 -10.46
CA LEU A 263 38.82 19.29 -9.87
C LEU A 263 40.14 19.16 -9.11
N VAL A 264 40.27 18.12 -8.28
CA VAL A 264 41.51 17.85 -7.52
C VAL A 264 42.66 17.53 -8.47
N GLU A 265 42.45 16.68 -9.47
CA GLU A 265 43.47 16.34 -10.47
C GLU A 265 43.94 17.57 -11.25
N ARG A 266 43.00 18.41 -11.73
CA ARG A 266 43.34 19.67 -12.41
C ARG A 266 44.05 20.65 -11.48
N GLN A 267 43.67 20.72 -10.21
CA GLN A 267 44.33 21.58 -9.24
C GLN A 267 45.76 21.10 -8.94
N ILE A 268 45.97 19.79 -8.80
CA ILE A 268 47.31 19.20 -8.64
C ILE A 268 48.17 19.49 -9.87
N GLN A 269 47.65 19.27 -11.09
CA GLN A 269 48.38 19.57 -12.33
C GLN A 269 48.71 21.06 -12.46
N ALA A 270 47.77 21.95 -12.13
CA ALA A 270 48.02 23.39 -12.12
C ALA A 270 49.07 23.78 -11.08
N GLN A 271 49.07 23.12 -9.92
CA GLN A 271 50.04 23.37 -8.85
C GLN A 271 51.42 22.80 -9.17
N GLU A 272 51.51 21.65 -9.84
CA GLU A 272 52.75 21.09 -10.35
C GLU A 272 53.34 21.97 -11.46
N ALA A 273 52.52 22.44 -12.40
CA ALA A 273 52.93 23.42 -13.41
C ALA A 273 53.42 24.74 -12.78
N THR A 274 52.75 25.21 -11.73
CA THR A 274 53.17 26.39 -10.96
C THR A 274 54.49 26.13 -10.21
N THR A 275 54.70 24.92 -9.69
CA THR A 275 55.94 24.53 -8.99
C THR A 275 57.13 24.42 -9.95
N VAL A 276 56.92 23.87 -11.15
CA VAL A 276 57.93 23.83 -12.22
C VAL A 276 58.23 25.24 -12.71
N ALA A 277 57.22 26.08 -12.93
CA ALA A 277 57.41 27.49 -13.30
C ALA A 277 58.18 28.25 -12.21
N LEU A 278 57.87 28.01 -10.93
CA LEU A 278 58.58 28.58 -9.79
C LEU A 278 60.04 28.09 -9.75
N GLY A 279 60.30 26.81 -9.98
CA GLY A 279 61.66 26.25 -10.06
C GLY A 279 62.49 26.85 -11.19
N ASN A 280 61.89 27.02 -12.37
CA ASN A 280 62.53 27.67 -13.51
C ASN A 280 62.79 29.16 -13.24
N HIS A 281 61.81 29.87 -12.66
CA HIS A 281 61.96 31.30 -12.36
C HIS A 281 62.99 31.55 -11.26
N ILE A 282 63.05 30.70 -10.23
CA ILE A 282 64.11 30.73 -9.20
C ILE A 282 65.46 30.37 -9.83
N GLY A 283 65.52 29.35 -10.69
CA GLY A 283 66.76 28.96 -11.38
C GLY A 283 67.31 30.06 -12.28
N GLU A 284 66.44 30.74 -13.04
CA GLU A 284 66.79 31.86 -13.91
C GLU A 284 67.13 33.12 -13.11
N ALA A 285 66.39 33.41 -12.03
CA ALA A 285 66.71 34.52 -11.12
C ALA A 285 68.05 34.30 -10.41
N ILE A 286 68.35 33.09 -9.93
CA ILE A 286 69.63 32.74 -9.30
C ILE A 286 70.75 32.77 -10.34
N SER A 287 70.52 32.21 -11.54
CA SER A 287 71.51 32.24 -12.63
C SER A 287 71.87 33.68 -12.99
N THR A 288 70.87 34.55 -13.16
CA THR A 288 71.08 35.96 -13.48
C THR A 288 71.69 36.73 -12.30
N ALA A 289 71.24 36.46 -11.07
CA ALA A 289 71.73 37.11 -9.86
C ALA A 289 73.17 36.72 -9.50
N ILE A 290 73.66 35.55 -9.93
CA ILE A 290 75.04 35.09 -9.70
C ILE A 290 75.95 35.39 -10.90
N ALA A 291 75.43 35.34 -12.13
CA ALA A 291 76.20 35.57 -13.34
C ALA A 291 76.83 36.97 -13.39
N GLU A 292 76.08 38.00 -13.02
CA GLU A 292 76.58 39.38 -13.07
C GLU A 292 77.66 39.67 -12.00
N PRO A 293 77.48 39.28 -10.72
CA PRO A 293 78.55 39.25 -9.73
C PRO A 293 79.79 38.48 -10.17
N MET A 294 79.63 37.29 -10.74
CA MET A 294 80.77 36.46 -11.14
C MET A 294 81.56 37.05 -12.31
N LYS A 295 80.85 37.68 -13.25
CA LYS A 295 81.48 38.43 -14.34
C LYS A 295 82.27 39.63 -13.79
N ARG A 296 81.70 40.38 -12.85
CA ARG A 296 82.42 41.51 -12.20
C ARG A 296 83.63 41.03 -11.39
N VAL A 297 83.56 39.87 -10.72
CA VAL A 297 84.72 39.25 -10.04
C VAL A 297 85.80 38.85 -11.03
N SER A 298 85.43 38.27 -12.19
CA SER A 298 86.37 37.91 -13.25
C SER A 298 87.07 39.14 -13.83
N GLU A 299 86.31 40.19 -14.16
CA GLU A 299 86.85 41.46 -14.69
C GLU A 299 87.74 42.17 -13.65
N ALA A 300 87.38 42.11 -12.36
CA ALA A 300 88.18 42.65 -11.26
C ALA A 300 89.46 41.82 -10.96
N MET A 301 89.41 40.49 -11.10
CA MET A 301 90.60 39.63 -10.99
C MET A 301 91.57 39.86 -12.16
N GLU A 302 91.04 40.13 -13.36
CA GLU A 302 91.84 40.46 -14.55
C GLU A 302 92.54 41.82 -14.40
N THR A 303 91.90 42.80 -13.73
CA THR A 303 92.51 44.09 -13.40
C THR A 303 93.43 44.06 -12.17
N THR A 304 93.31 43.09 -11.28
CA THR A 304 94.09 42.96 -10.02
C THR A 304 95.37 42.11 -10.16
N SER A 305 95.71 41.64 -11.37
CA SER A 305 96.99 40.95 -11.67
C SER A 305 98.24 41.80 -11.32
N ARG A 306 98.07 43.10 -11.01
CA ARG A 306 99.12 43.98 -10.49
C ARG A 306 98.72 44.71 -9.19
N GLY A 307 98.45 43.94 -8.13
CA GLY A 307 98.70 44.32 -6.73
C GLY A 307 97.61 45.11 -5.97
N ASN A 308 96.90 44.43 -5.05
CA ASN A 308 96.67 44.81 -3.64
C ASN A 308 95.53 43.95 -3.04
N GLY A 309 95.84 43.12 -2.02
CA GLY A 309 94.91 42.15 -1.44
C GLY A 309 93.78 42.72 -0.56
N GLU A 310 93.89 43.96 -0.07
CA GLU A 310 92.84 44.59 0.76
C GLU A 310 91.60 44.98 -0.05
N GLN A 311 91.75 45.30 -1.34
CA GLN A 311 90.65 45.71 -2.21
C GLN A 311 89.71 44.54 -2.55
N VAL A 312 90.23 43.31 -2.55
CA VAL A 312 89.46 42.08 -2.78
C VAL A 312 88.53 41.78 -1.59
N ASN A 313 88.96 42.01 -0.35
CA ASN A 313 88.12 41.80 0.83
C ASN A 313 86.93 42.78 0.86
N SER A 314 87.16 44.07 0.59
CA SER A 314 86.08 45.07 0.51
C SER A 314 85.12 44.78 -0.65
N MET A 315 85.61 44.26 -1.78
CA MET A 315 84.77 43.88 -2.92
C MET A 315 83.93 42.63 -2.64
N LEU A 316 84.51 41.63 -1.96
CA LEU A 316 83.79 40.44 -1.51
C LEU A 316 82.72 40.77 -0.47
N GLU A 317 83.01 41.70 0.44
CA GLU A 317 82.03 42.21 1.41
C GLU A 317 80.88 42.93 0.70
N ALA A 318 81.17 43.85 -0.23
CA ALA A 318 80.16 44.53 -1.04
C ALA A 318 79.34 43.55 -1.92
N LEU A 319 79.97 42.48 -2.43
CA LEU A 319 79.29 41.41 -3.18
C LEU A 319 78.40 40.55 -2.29
N LEU A 320 78.83 40.21 -1.08
CA LEU A 320 78.02 39.48 -0.11
C LEU A 320 76.84 40.32 0.38
N THR A 321 77.05 41.62 0.63
CA THR A 321 75.96 42.55 0.96
C THR A 321 75.01 42.72 -0.22
N GLY A 322 75.51 42.86 -1.45
CA GLY A 322 74.69 42.95 -2.66
C GLY A 322 73.92 41.66 -2.95
N PHE A 323 74.53 40.50 -2.70
CA PHE A 323 73.88 39.20 -2.82
C PHE A 323 72.81 39.01 -1.75
N MET A 324 73.11 39.31 -0.48
CA MET A 324 72.13 39.28 0.62
C MET A 324 70.94 40.20 0.35
N ALA A 325 71.18 41.43 -0.12
CA ALA A 325 70.11 42.37 -0.48
C ALA A 325 69.26 41.86 -1.66
N LYS A 326 69.87 41.27 -2.69
CA LYS A 326 69.14 40.70 -3.84
C LYS A 326 68.37 39.44 -3.45
N LEU A 327 68.92 38.61 -2.57
CA LEU A 327 68.29 37.39 -2.07
C LEU A 327 67.10 37.75 -1.16
N GLU A 328 67.23 38.76 -0.30
CA GLU A 328 66.15 39.29 0.52
C GLU A 328 65.05 39.96 -0.31
N ASP A 329 65.39 40.69 -1.38
CA ASP A 329 64.39 41.28 -2.29
C ASP A 329 63.65 40.21 -3.10
N THR A 330 64.38 39.19 -3.61
CA THR A 330 63.79 38.10 -4.40
C THR A 330 62.93 37.19 -3.53
N PHE A 331 63.46 36.68 -2.40
CA PHE A 331 62.69 35.82 -1.50
C PHE A 331 61.60 36.59 -0.76
N GLY A 332 61.85 37.83 -0.35
CA GLY A 332 60.89 38.68 0.33
C GLY A 332 59.76 39.16 -0.59
N GLY A 333 60.03 39.39 -1.87
CA GLY A 333 59.02 39.67 -2.90
C GLY A 333 58.17 38.44 -3.24
N GLN A 334 58.81 37.28 -3.42
CA GLN A 334 58.11 36.02 -3.72
C GLN A 334 57.23 35.54 -2.55
N MET A 335 57.72 35.65 -1.30
CA MET A 335 56.94 35.28 -0.11
C MET A 335 55.73 36.20 0.09
N ARG A 336 55.85 37.50 -0.20
CA ARG A 336 54.69 38.41 -0.22
C ARG A 336 53.67 37.99 -1.27
N GLY A 337 54.12 37.62 -2.48
CA GLY A 337 53.23 37.11 -3.53
C GLY A 337 52.51 35.81 -3.15
N ILE A 338 53.21 34.87 -2.53
CA ILE A 338 52.62 33.61 -2.05
C ILE A 338 51.60 33.88 -0.93
N ASN A 339 51.90 34.79 -0.01
CA ASN A 339 50.99 35.16 1.07
C ASN A 339 49.72 35.82 0.53
N GLU A 340 49.85 36.70 -0.46
CA GLU A 340 48.73 37.36 -1.14
C GLU A 340 47.85 36.38 -1.94
N GLN A 341 48.46 35.36 -2.55
CA GLN A 341 47.76 34.31 -3.29
C GLN A 341 47.06 33.32 -2.36
N MET A 342 47.67 33.00 -1.21
CA MET A 342 47.05 32.22 -0.14
C MET A 342 45.84 32.95 0.48
N GLN A 343 45.96 34.26 0.69
CA GLN A 343 44.87 35.12 1.15
C GLN A 343 43.69 35.12 0.15
N ARG A 344 43.97 35.30 -1.15
CA ARG A 344 42.94 35.21 -2.21
C ARG A 344 42.26 33.84 -2.30
N SER A 345 43.00 32.78 -2.01
CA SER A 345 42.46 31.41 -1.94
C SER A 345 41.54 31.22 -0.73
N MET A 346 41.91 31.79 0.43
CA MET A 346 41.05 31.84 1.61
C MET A 346 39.77 32.64 1.37
N ASP A 347 39.87 33.80 0.71
CA ASP A 347 38.70 34.62 0.37
C ASP A 347 37.73 33.86 -0.57
N SER A 348 38.28 33.12 -1.54
CA SER A 348 37.48 32.28 -2.45
C SER A 348 36.81 31.12 -1.72
N MET A 349 37.50 30.47 -0.77
CA MET A 349 36.89 29.44 0.08
C MET A 349 35.77 30.01 0.97
N THR A 350 35.95 31.22 1.49
CA THR A 350 34.94 31.91 2.30
C THR A 350 33.70 32.26 1.46
N ALA A 351 33.89 32.64 0.19
CA ALA A 351 32.79 32.87 -0.75
C ALA A 351 32.00 31.59 -1.08
N VAL A 352 32.67 30.45 -1.24
CA VAL A 352 32.01 29.14 -1.44
C VAL A 352 31.18 28.74 -0.21
N GLN A 353 31.72 28.96 1.00
CA GLN A 353 30.99 28.71 2.25
C GLN A 353 29.73 29.60 2.37
N ALA A 354 29.85 30.89 2.04
CA ALA A 354 28.73 31.82 2.03
C ALA A 354 27.65 31.42 1.00
N SER A 355 28.07 30.97 -0.18
CA SER A 355 27.14 30.49 -1.22
C SER A 355 26.37 29.24 -0.77
N LEU A 356 27.01 28.30 -0.07
CA LEU A 356 26.36 27.11 0.50
C LEU A 356 25.37 27.46 1.62
N GLN A 357 25.70 28.42 2.47
CA GLN A 357 24.78 28.93 3.51
C GLN A 357 23.57 29.64 2.89
N SER A 358 23.76 30.41 1.82
CA SER A 358 22.65 31.04 1.09
C SER A 358 21.72 29.99 0.48
N LEU A 359 22.27 28.94 -0.14
CA LEU A 359 21.49 27.86 -0.74
C LEU A 359 20.67 27.10 0.30
N LEU A 360 21.24 26.86 1.49
CA LEU A 360 20.51 26.28 2.63
C LEU A 360 19.41 27.21 3.16
N SER A 361 19.64 28.53 3.17
CA SER A 361 18.65 29.52 3.57
C SER A 361 17.48 29.58 2.58
N ASP A 362 17.77 29.59 1.27
CA ASP A 362 16.75 29.58 0.23
C ASP A 362 15.88 28.32 0.29
N ILE A 363 16.48 27.16 0.56
CA ILE A 363 15.73 25.91 0.77
C ILE A 363 14.79 26.02 1.98
N LYS A 364 15.27 26.57 3.10
CA LYS A 364 14.44 26.77 4.31
C LYS A 364 13.27 27.72 4.03
N GLN A 365 13.54 28.84 3.38
CA GLN A 365 12.55 29.85 3.05
C GLN A 365 11.50 29.31 2.06
N THR A 366 11.92 28.55 1.05
CA THR A 366 11.01 27.95 0.08
C THR A 366 10.09 26.92 0.76
N ASN A 367 10.59 26.16 1.74
CA ASN A 367 9.78 25.24 2.54
C ASN A 367 8.77 25.97 3.44
N GLU A 368 9.17 27.05 4.11
CA GLU A 368 8.25 27.88 4.91
C GLU A 368 7.17 28.53 4.03
N GLN A 369 7.54 29.02 2.85
CA GLN A 369 6.62 29.65 1.92
C GLN A 369 5.62 28.64 1.33
N ALA A 370 6.06 27.42 1.01
CA ALA A 370 5.18 26.33 0.58
C ALA A 370 4.17 25.91 1.68
N ALA A 371 4.63 25.80 2.94
CA ALA A 371 3.77 25.49 4.07
C ALA A 371 2.74 26.61 4.34
N THR A 372 3.16 27.87 4.24
CA THR A 372 2.30 29.04 4.44
C THR A 372 1.26 29.15 3.31
N GLN A 373 1.66 28.89 2.07
CA GLN A 373 0.75 28.91 0.92
C GLN A 373 -0.30 27.80 1.00
N MET A 374 0.07 26.63 1.52
CA MET A 374 -0.85 25.52 1.78
C MET A 374 -1.83 25.81 2.93
N SER A 375 -1.38 26.55 3.95
CA SER A 375 -2.26 27.03 5.02
C SER A 375 -3.26 28.06 4.51
N GLY A 376 -2.83 28.99 3.65
CA GLY A 376 -3.70 30.02 3.05
C GLY A 376 -4.77 29.42 2.14
N THR A 377 -4.43 28.42 1.33
CA THR A 377 -5.44 27.73 0.49
C THR A 377 -6.44 26.91 1.31
N LEU A 378 -6.02 26.35 2.45
CA LEU A 378 -6.90 25.65 3.37
C LEU A 378 -7.85 26.62 4.10
N GLU A 379 -7.35 27.79 4.50
CA GLU A 379 -8.14 28.86 5.10
C GLU A 379 -9.21 29.38 4.12
N ASP A 380 -8.84 29.64 2.86
CA ASP A 380 -9.78 30.05 1.81
C ASP A 380 -10.85 28.98 1.52
N ALA A 381 -10.48 27.69 1.57
CA ALA A 381 -11.42 26.59 1.40
C ALA A 381 -12.42 26.49 2.56
N MET A 382 -11.94 26.66 3.81
CA MET A 382 -12.79 26.68 5.00
C MET A 382 -13.74 27.88 5.01
N ARG A 383 -13.27 29.05 4.57
CA ARG A 383 -14.09 30.26 4.45
C ARG A 383 -15.18 30.10 3.39
N LYS A 384 -14.85 29.57 2.21
CA LYS A 384 -15.85 29.24 1.17
C LYS A 384 -16.87 28.21 1.63
N ALA A 385 -16.46 27.23 2.44
CA ALA A 385 -17.38 26.24 3.00
C ALA A 385 -18.37 26.87 4.00
N ALA A 386 -17.90 27.79 4.85
CA ALA A 386 -18.73 28.53 5.79
C ALA A 386 -19.72 29.46 5.07
N ASP A 387 -19.27 30.18 4.04
CA ASP A 387 -20.12 31.06 3.23
C ASP A 387 -21.21 30.25 2.49
N ASN A 388 -20.87 29.07 1.98
CA ASN A 388 -21.83 28.20 1.30
C ASN A 388 -22.88 27.62 2.27
N GLN A 389 -22.51 27.37 3.53
CA GLN A 389 -23.41 26.88 4.57
C GLN A 389 -24.41 27.96 5.03
N GLN A 390 -23.98 29.23 5.03
CA GLN A 390 -24.86 30.36 5.33
C GLN A 390 -25.84 30.63 4.18
N LEU A 391 -25.39 30.56 2.92
CA LEU A 391 -26.25 30.68 1.73
C LEU A 391 -27.37 29.64 1.71
N MET A 392 -27.05 28.39 2.07
CA MET A 392 -28.04 27.31 2.20
C MET A 392 -29.08 27.58 3.30
N THR A 393 -28.67 28.23 4.39
CA THR A 393 -29.55 28.57 5.51
C THR A 393 -30.53 29.69 5.13
N ASP A 394 -30.09 30.66 4.33
CA ASP A 394 -30.94 31.74 3.85
C ASP A 394 -31.94 31.26 2.78
N GLN A 395 -31.53 30.39 1.86
CA GLN A 395 -32.44 29.76 0.90
C GLN A 395 -33.52 28.91 1.58
N MET A 396 -33.19 28.21 2.67
CA MET A 396 -34.16 27.47 3.49
C MET A 396 -35.21 28.38 4.14
N ARG A 397 -34.83 29.58 4.58
CA ARG A 397 -35.80 30.56 5.12
C ARG A 397 -36.74 31.09 4.05
N GLU A 398 -36.21 31.39 2.86
CA GLU A 398 -36.99 31.90 1.73
C GLU A 398 -38.02 30.86 1.26
N PHE A 399 -37.61 29.59 1.15
CA PHE A 399 -38.50 28.49 0.81
C PHE A 399 -39.67 28.32 1.80
N VAL A 400 -39.41 28.44 3.10
CA VAL A 400 -40.44 28.34 4.15
C VAL A 400 -41.43 29.52 4.08
N GLN A 401 -40.96 30.71 3.71
CA GLN A 401 -41.83 31.87 3.52
C GLN A 401 -42.71 31.73 2.26
N GLU A 402 -42.14 31.24 1.16
CA GLU A 402 -42.86 31.00 -0.08
C GLU A 402 -43.93 29.91 0.10
N PHE A 403 -43.61 28.84 0.85
CA PHE A 403 -44.56 27.81 1.22
C PHE A 403 -45.75 28.36 2.05
N ARG A 404 -45.48 29.22 3.03
CA ARG A 404 -46.56 29.89 3.80
C ARG A 404 -47.45 30.76 2.92
N ARG A 405 -46.88 31.47 1.94
CA ARG A 405 -47.63 32.33 1.02
C ARG A 405 -48.58 31.50 0.14
N LEU A 406 -48.07 30.40 -0.41
CA LEU A 406 -48.82 29.50 -1.30
C LEU A 406 -50.03 28.85 -0.61
N VAL A 407 -49.87 28.46 0.66
CA VAL A 407 -50.97 27.91 1.48
C VAL A 407 -52.06 28.95 1.75
N THR A 408 -51.68 30.22 1.94
CA THR A 408 -52.62 31.30 2.25
C THR A 408 -53.43 31.72 1.01
N GLU A 409 -52.80 31.71 -0.16
CA GLU A 409 -53.45 32.00 -1.45
C GLU A 409 -54.49 30.93 -1.86
N GLU A 410 -54.17 29.63 -1.66
CA GLU A 410 -55.10 28.53 -1.95
C GLU A 410 -56.32 28.52 -0.99
N GLN A 411 -56.13 28.92 0.26
CA GLN A 411 -57.22 28.99 1.25
C GLN A 411 -58.23 30.11 0.95
N ALA A 412 -57.76 31.24 0.40
CA ALA A 412 -58.63 32.35 -0.02
C ALA A 412 -59.47 31.99 -1.25
N LYS A 413 -58.88 31.24 -2.20
CA LYS A 413 -59.54 30.77 -3.42
C LYS A 413 -60.65 29.75 -3.13
N SER A 414 -60.46 28.90 -2.12
CA SER A 414 -61.46 27.96 -1.62
C SER A 414 -62.68 28.67 -1.01
N LYS A 415 -62.46 29.76 -0.27
CA LYS A 415 -63.54 30.53 0.39
C LYS A 415 -64.51 31.17 -0.62
N GLN A 416 -64.01 31.62 -1.76
CA GLN A 416 -64.80 32.28 -2.80
C GLN A 416 -65.72 31.31 -3.56
N LEU A 417 -65.28 30.06 -3.75
CA LEU A 417 -66.10 28.98 -4.33
C LEU A 417 -67.18 28.47 -3.35
N MET A 418 -66.94 28.66 -2.06
CA MET A 418 -67.85 28.23 -0.99
C MET A 418 -69.05 29.18 -0.82
N ASP A 419 -68.86 30.50 -1.03
CA ASP A 419 -69.93 31.50 -0.95
C ASP A 419 -70.97 31.37 -2.09
N GLU A 420 -70.54 30.94 -3.28
CA GLU A 420 -71.42 30.70 -4.43
C GLU A 420 -72.33 29.48 -4.23
N ALA A 421 -71.85 28.46 -3.49
CA ALA A 421 -72.61 27.28 -3.13
C ALA A 421 -73.67 27.55 -2.03
N VAL A 422 -73.41 28.47 -1.12
CA VAL A 422 -74.28 28.81 0.02
C VAL A 422 -75.59 29.49 -0.42
N MET A 423 -75.57 30.31 -1.49
CA MET A 423 -76.80 30.95 -2.00
C MET A 423 -77.82 29.95 -2.55
N LYS A 424 -77.36 28.82 -3.10
CA LYS A 424 -78.23 27.79 -3.67
C LYS A 424 -78.92 26.93 -2.61
N VAL A 425 -78.26 26.76 -1.46
CA VAL A 425 -78.74 25.98 -0.30
C VAL A 425 -79.82 26.73 0.49
N LEU A 426 -79.75 28.06 0.56
CA LEU A 426 -80.72 28.88 1.31
C LEU A 426 -82.16 28.77 0.79
N SER A 427 -82.35 28.45 -0.50
CA SER A 427 -83.68 28.24 -1.08
C SER A 427 -84.31 26.89 -0.72
N GLU A 428 -83.51 25.88 -0.39
CA GLU A 428 -83.99 24.53 -0.04
C GLU A 428 -84.23 24.37 1.48
N VAL A 429 -83.59 25.22 2.31
CA VAL A 429 -83.69 25.18 3.78
C VAL A 429 -85.04 25.66 4.33
N ALA A 430 -85.75 26.54 3.61
CA ALA A 430 -87.06 27.05 4.04
C ALA A 430 -88.15 25.96 4.10
N ALA A 431 -88.04 24.92 3.26
CA ALA A 431 -88.96 23.78 3.25
C ALA A 431 -88.65 22.74 4.34
N ALA A 432 -87.45 22.76 4.93
CA ALA A 432 -86.98 21.78 5.91
C ALA A 432 -87.23 22.18 7.37
N MET A 433 -87.54 23.46 7.66
CA MET A 433 -87.73 23.96 9.03
C MET A 433 -88.98 23.44 9.73
N ASP A 434 -90.00 23.00 8.99
CA ASP A 434 -91.24 22.44 9.57
C ASP A 434 -91.02 21.04 10.20
N ASN A 435 -89.97 20.33 9.79
CA ASN A 435 -89.66 18.96 10.25
C ASN A 435 -88.60 18.91 11.38
N MET A 436 -88.11 20.06 11.85
CA MET A 436 -86.88 20.18 12.66
C MET A 436 -87.11 20.37 14.17
N GLU A 437 -88.35 20.44 14.63
CA GLU A 437 -88.66 20.52 16.07
C GLU A 437 -88.58 19.16 16.77
N GLY A 438 -88.87 18.07 16.06
CA GLY A 438 -88.73 16.69 16.57
C GLY A 438 -87.27 16.21 16.65
N VAL A 439 -86.44 16.58 15.68
CA VAL A 439 -85.03 16.13 15.56
C VAL A 439 -84.11 16.83 16.58
N ARG A 440 -84.47 18.03 17.05
CA ARG A 440 -83.65 18.81 18.01
C ARG A 440 -83.50 18.15 19.39
N LYS A 441 -84.49 17.38 19.84
CA LYS A 441 -84.43 16.71 21.16
C LYS A 441 -83.60 15.44 21.15
N THR A 442 -83.55 14.73 20.04
CA THR A 442 -82.74 13.51 19.88
C THR A 442 -81.27 13.83 19.58
N ALA A 443 -80.99 14.87 18.78
CA ALA A 443 -79.63 15.28 18.44
C ALA A 443 -78.82 15.82 19.64
N ALA A 444 -79.47 16.53 20.59
CA ALA A 444 -78.77 17.05 21.77
C ALA A 444 -78.30 15.95 22.74
N ALA A 445 -79.04 14.84 22.83
CA ALA A 445 -78.66 13.69 23.65
C ALA A 445 -77.55 12.85 22.97
N GLU A 446 -77.57 12.76 21.64
CA GLU A 446 -76.57 12.02 20.87
C GLU A 446 -75.23 12.76 20.78
N GLU A 447 -75.26 14.09 20.70
CA GLU A 447 -74.07 14.95 20.69
C GLU A 447 -73.31 14.94 22.02
N ALA A 448 -74.02 14.90 23.16
CA ALA A 448 -73.39 14.77 24.48
C ALA A 448 -72.64 13.43 24.62
N GLY A 449 -73.26 12.32 24.20
CA GLY A 449 -72.62 11.00 24.20
C GLY A 449 -71.50 10.85 23.17
N ARG A 450 -71.53 11.63 22.07
CA ARG A 450 -70.45 11.71 21.09
C ARG A 450 -69.25 12.47 21.65
N SER A 451 -69.48 13.59 22.34
CA SER A 451 -68.43 14.38 22.98
C SER A 451 -67.70 13.61 24.08
N GLU A 452 -68.43 12.80 24.87
CA GLU A 452 -67.84 11.94 25.91
C GLU A 452 -66.98 10.82 25.31
N ARG A 453 -67.44 10.18 24.23
CA ARG A 453 -66.64 9.22 23.46
C ARG A 453 -65.41 9.85 22.83
N LEU A 454 -65.52 11.05 22.28
CA LEU A 454 -64.38 11.77 21.70
C LEU A 454 -63.35 12.13 22.77
N ALA A 455 -63.80 12.59 23.94
CA ALA A 455 -62.92 12.90 25.06
C ALA A 455 -62.18 11.65 25.54
N SER A 456 -62.88 10.52 25.72
CA SER A 456 -62.27 9.23 26.07
C SER A 456 -61.29 8.73 25.01
N GLN A 457 -61.63 8.82 23.72
CA GLN A 457 -60.73 8.43 22.63
C GLN A 457 -59.49 9.31 22.55
N THR A 458 -59.64 10.61 22.81
CA THR A 458 -58.52 11.56 22.85
C THR A 458 -57.61 11.28 24.05
N ASP A 459 -58.19 10.95 25.21
CA ASP A 459 -57.43 10.60 26.42
C ASP A 459 -56.66 9.28 26.23
N HIS A 460 -57.25 8.29 25.56
CA HIS A 460 -56.55 7.07 25.16
C HIS A 460 -55.45 7.30 24.12
N LEU A 461 -55.65 8.20 23.16
CA LEU A 461 -54.62 8.56 22.16
C LEU A 461 -53.45 9.32 22.79
N VAL A 462 -53.74 10.30 23.66
CA VAL A 462 -52.72 11.07 24.37
C VAL A 462 -51.97 10.18 25.37
N GLY A 463 -52.66 9.32 26.10
CA GLY A 463 -52.05 8.32 26.98
C GLY A 463 -51.21 7.29 26.24
N GLY A 464 -51.68 6.83 25.07
CA GLY A 464 -50.94 5.92 24.20
C GLY A 464 -49.67 6.56 23.64
N LEU A 465 -49.75 7.80 23.14
CA LEU A 465 -48.59 8.55 22.65
C LEU A 465 -47.58 8.82 23.78
N ALA A 466 -48.04 9.16 24.98
CA ALA A 466 -47.16 9.36 26.13
C ALA A 466 -46.41 8.06 26.48
N SER A 467 -47.10 6.92 26.52
CA SER A 467 -46.45 5.63 26.80
C SER A 467 -45.49 5.21 25.69
N GLN A 468 -45.79 5.55 24.44
CA GLN A 468 -44.96 5.21 23.28
C GLN A 468 -43.69 6.08 23.23
N VAL A 469 -43.80 7.35 23.59
CA VAL A 469 -42.64 8.25 23.78
C VAL A 469 -41.80 7.81 24.97
N GLU A 470 -42.40 7.38 26.07
CA GLU A 470 -41.67 6.85 27.23
C GLU A 470 -40.93 5.54 26.91
N ALA A 471 -41.55 4.65 26.14
CA ALA A 471 -40.91 3.43 25.63
C ALA A 471 -39.76 3.74 24.66
N LEU A 472 -39.92 4.74 23.78
CA LEU A 472 -38.86 5.20 22.87
C LEU A 472 -37.70 5.85 23.63
N LEU A 473 -37.99 6.67 24.64
CA LEU A 473 -36.95 7.25 25.50
C LEU A 473 -36.19 6.18 26.28
N GLY A 474 -36.89 5.15 26.77
CA GLY A 474 -36.28 3.99 27.41
C GLY A 474 -35.34 3.22 26.48
N THR A 475 -35.78 2.94 25.25
CA THR A 475 -34.95 2.23 24.25
C THR A 475 -33.78 3.07 23.75
N VAL A 476 -33.96 4.38 23.56
CA VAL A 476 -32.85 5.29 23.21
C VAL A 476 -31.84 5.36 24.35
N SER A 477 -32.29 5.47 25.60
CA SER A 477 -31.40 5.45 26.78
C SER A 477 -30.61 4.14 26.88
N GLU A 478 -31.27 3.01 26.65
CA GLU A 478 -30.60 1.70 26.64
C GLU A 478 -29.56 1.62 25.51
N GLN A 479 -29.90 2.13 24.32
CA GLN A 479 -29.01 2.15 23.17
C GLN A 479 -27.80 3.06 23.39
N VAL A 480 -27.98 4.25 23.99
CA VAL A 480 -26.89 5.15 24.37
C VAL A 480 -25.94 4.45 25.35
N THR A 481 -26.50 3.72 26.33
CA THR A 481 -25.69 2.98 27.31
C THR A 481 -24.90 1.83 26.66
N LYS A 482 -25.50 1.12 25.70
CA LYS A 482 -24.81 0.07 24.91
C LYS A 482 -23.72 0.66 24.02
N THR A 483 -24.00 1.77 23.35
CA THR A 483 -23.00 2.48 22.52
C THR A 483 -21.83 2.98 23.37
N GLN A 484 -22.09 3.52 24.56
CA GLN A 484 -21.04 3.95 25.47
C GLN A 484 -20.16 2.78 25.93
N ARG A 485 -20.77 1.63 26.30
CA ARG A 485 -20.01 0.40 26.57
C ARG A 485 -19.17 -0.06 25.37
N ASN A 486 -19.72 0.00 24.17
CA ASN A 486 -18.98 -0.39 22.97
C ASN A 486 -17.80 0.56 22.73
N ILE A 487 -17.97 1.86 22.96
CA ILE A 487 -16.88 2.85 22.88
C ILE A 487 -15.81 2.54 23.93
N ASP A 488 -16.19 2.23 25.17
CA ASP A 488 -15.22 1.88 26.23
C ASP A 488 -14.43 0.61 25.87
N VAL A 489 -15.10 -0.42 25.37
CA VAL A 489 -14.47 -1.67 24.91
C VAL A 489 -13.56 -1.41 23.72
N LEU A 490 -14.00 -0.64 22.73
CA LEU A 490 -13.18 -0.26 21.57
C LEU A 490 -11.96 0.56 22.00
N SER A 491 -12.11 1.47 22.97
CA SER A 491 -11.01 2.24 23.53
C SER A 491 -10.00 1.34 24.26
N ASP A 492 -10.47 0.42 25.09
CA ASP A 492 -9.61 -0.54 25.82
C ASP A 492 -8.85 -1.47 24.85
N VAL A 493 -9.52 -2.01 23.83
CA VAL A 493 -8.89 -2.82 22.78
C VAL A 493 -7.90 -2.00 21.97
N SER A 494 -8.23 -0.75 21.60
CA SER A 494 -7.34 0.13 20.84
C SER A 494 -6.10 0.49 21.64
N LEU A 495 -6.25 0.80 22.94
CA LEU A 495 -5.12 1.06 23.84
C LEU A 495 -4.23 -0.18 23.98
N ARG A 496 -4.80 -1.37 24.15
CA ARG A 496 -4.02 -2.62 24.18
C ARG A 496 -3.31 -2.91 22.86
N ALA A 497 -3.95 -2.64 21.73
CA ALA A 497 -3.35 -2.81 20.41
C ALA A 497 -2.19 -1.84 20.20
N ILE A 498 -2.34 -0.57 20.62
CA ILE A 498 -1.27 0.44 20.58
C ILE A 498 -0.11 0.02 21.48
N ASP A 499 -0.36 -0.45 22.71
CA ASP A 499 0.69 -0.98 23.60
C ASP A 499 1.38 -2.21 23.01
N GLY A 500 0.62 -3.12 22.40
CA GLY A 500 1.17 -4.28 21.69
C GLY A 500 2.06 -3.87 20.51
N MET A 501 1.64 -2.87 19.75
CA MET A 501 2.38 -2.32 18.62
C MET A 501 3.64 -1.58 19.06
N ASN A 502 3.58 -0.81 20.15
CA ASN A 502 4.72 -0.11 20.71
C ASN A 502 5.78 -1.11 21.24
N ASN A 503 5.34 -2.15 21.94
CA ASN A 503 6.22 -3.25 22.36
C ASN A 503 6.80 -4.02 21.15
N GLY A 504 6.00 -4.24 20.10
CA GLY A 504 6.45 -4.82 18.84
C GLY A 504 7.55 -3.97 18.18
N ALA A 505 7.35 -2.66 18.11
CA ALA A 505 8.32 -1.71 17.56
C ALA A 505 9.63 -1.68 18.38
N LEU A 506 9.55 -1.68 19.71
CA LEU A 506 10.73 -1.79 20.58
C LEU A 506 11.49 -3.08 20.35
N THR A 507 10.78 -4.20 20.20
CA THR A 507 11.39 -5.51 19.93
C THR A 507 12.06 -5.53 18.54
N MET A 508 11.42 -4.95 17.52
CA MET A 508 12.00 -4.79 16.19
C MET A 508 13.24 -3.89 16.21
N GLY A 509 13.23 -2.81 16.99
CA GLY A 509 14.42 -1.96 17.18
C GLY A 509 15.58 -2.73 17.80
N ALA A 510 15.32 -3.52 18.85
CA ALA A 510 16.34 -4.36 19.47
C ALA A 510 16.88 -5.44 18.51
N ALA A 511 16.00 -6.04 17.69
CA ALA A 511 16.41 -7.00 16.66
C ALA A 511 17.29 -6.34 15.58
N ALA A 512 16.94 -5.14 15.10
CA ALA A 512 17.73 -4.39 14.14
C ALA A 512 19.13 -4.07 14.68
N GLN A 513 19.23 -3.70 15.96
CA GLN A 513 20.52 -3.42 16.60
C GLN A 513 21.40 -4.68 16.77
N LYS A 514 20.78 -5.83 17.07
CA LYS A 514 21.48 -7.13 17.06
C LYS A 514 21.99 -7.48 15.66
N PHE A 515 21.20 -7.20 14.63
CA PHE A 515 21.61 -7.39 13.23
C PHE A 515 22.77 -6.48 12.83
N GLU A 516 22.72 -5.20 13.19
CA GLU A 516 23.82 -4.26 12.98
C GLU A 516 25.11 -4.77 13.65
N THR A 517 25.02 -5.19 14.91
CA THR A 517 26.18 -5.73 15.65
C THR A 517 26.75 -6.99 15.00
N ALA A 518 25.88 -7.90 14.54
CA ALA A 518 26.29 -9.09 13.82
C ALA A 518 26.96 -8.74 12.47
N GLY A 519 26.42 -7.77 11.74
CA GLY A 519 27.00 -7.26 10.50
C GLY A 519 28.41 -6.71 10.71
N THR A 520 28.61 -5.86 11.72
CA THR A 520 29.93 -5.32 12.08
C THR A 520 30.92 -6.43 12.45
N SER A 521 30.46 -7.48 13.14
CA SER A 521 31.31 -8.62 13.50
C SER A 521 31.78 -9.39 12.26
N VAL A 522 30.91 -9.58 11.26
CA VAL A 522 31.28 -10.22 9.98
C VAL A 522 32.27 -9.35 9.21
N THR A 523 32.05 -8.04 9.13
CA THR A 523 33.00 -7.11 8.49
C THR A 523 34.37 -7.17 9.14
N ASN A 524 34.45 -7.21 10.48
CA ASN A 524 35.72 -7.34 11.20
C ASN A 524 36.45 -8.66 10.89
N VAL A 525 35.73 -9.77 10.71
CA VAL A 525 36.31 -11.06 10.31
C VAL A 525 36.84 -11.00 8.87
N LEU A 526 36.12 -10.33 7.97
CA LEU A 526 36.56 -10.15 6.58
C LEU A 526 37.84 -9.30 6.50
N ASP A 527 37.92 -8.20 7.25
CA ASP A 527 39.13 -7.36 7.32
C ASP A 527 40.34 -8.14 7.86
N ARG A 528 40.16 -8.90 8.94
CA ARG A 528 41.22 -9.76 9.47
C ARG A 528 41.67 -10.81 8.46
N SER A 529 40.73 -11.36 7.70
CA SER A 529 41.03 -12.37 6.66
C SER A 529 41.84 -11.75 5.51
N THR A 530 41.53 -10.52 5.12
CA THR A 530 42.31 -9.75 4.13
C THR A 530 43.74 -9.49 4.61
N ASN A 531 43.90 -9.06 5.87
CA ASN A 531 45.23 -8.85 6.47
C ASN A 531 46.07 -10.13 6.55
N ILE A 532 45.44 -11.27 6.84
CA ILE A 532 46.11 -12.58 6.84
C ILE A 532 46.54 -12.96 5.42
N ALA A 533 45.70 -12.71 4.41
CA ALA A 533 46.04 -12.97 3.01
C ALA A 533 47.25 -12.14 2.54
N GLU A 534 47.29 -10.85 2.88
CA GLU A 534 48.46 -9.99 2.60
C GLU A 534 49.72 -10.47 3.31
N SER A 535 49.60 -10.84 4.59
CA SER A 535 50.73 -11.37 5.37
C SER A 535 51.25 -12.68 4.78
N LEU A 536 50.37 -13.59 4.37
CA LEU A 536 50.74 -14.83 3.67
C LEU A 536 51.44 -14.54 2.34
N GLY A 537 50.97 -13.55 1.57
CA GLY A 537 51.62 -13.11 0.34
C GLY A 537 53.04 -12.59 0.57
N SER A 538 53.22 -11.74 1.59
CA SER A 538 54.54 -11.21 1.97
C SER A 538 55.51 -12.29 2.45
N VAL A 539 55.01 -13.23 3.27
CA VAL A 539 55.82 -14.37 3.73
C VAL A 539 56.20 -15.27 2.56
N ALA A 540 55.29 -15.56 1.62
CA ALA A 540 55.60 -16.34 0.43
C ALA A 540 56.67 -15.67 -0.45
N GLN A 541 56.60 -14.34 -0.61
CA GLN A 541 57.62 -13.56 -1.32
C GLN A 541 58.99 -13.68 -0.64
N THR A 542 59.03 -13.56 0.69
CA THR A 542 60.27 -13.66 1.48
C THR A 542 60.86 -15.06 1.39
N LEU A 543 60.00 -16.10 1.46
CA LEU A 543 60.40 -17.49 1.30
C LEU A 543 60.99 -17.76 -0.09
N GLN A 544 60.39 -17.19 -1.14
CA GLN A 544 60.87 -17.32 -2.52
C GLN A 544 62.26 -16.69 -2.68
N VAL A 545 62.48 -15.50 -2.12
CA VAL A 545 63.78 -14.82 -2.13
C VAL A 545 64.82 -15.64 -1.37
N ALA A 546 64.48 -16.13 -0.17
CA ALA A 546 65.37 -16.96 0.63
C ALA A 546 65.72 -18.28 -0.08
N SER A 547 64.74 -18.95 -0.68
CA SER A 547 64.94 -20.17 -1.48
C SER A 547 65.91 -19.93 -2.65
N THR A 548 65.73 -18.82 -3.37
CA THR A 548 66.61 -18.44 -4.49
C THR A 548 68.04 -18.11 -3.99
N ALA A 549 68.18 -17.52 -2.81
CA ALA A 549 69.48 -17.22 -2.21
C ALA A 549 70.21 -18.51 -1.76
N VAL A 550 69.48 -19.45 -1.15
CA VAL A 550 70.01 -20.76 -0.77
C VAL A 550 70.46 -21.55 -2.01
N GLN A 551 69.66 -21.56 -3.08
CA GLN A 551 70.01 -22.22 -4.34
C GLN A 551 71.30 -21.65 -4.95
N ARG A 552 71.43 -20.31 -5.01
CA ARG A 552 72.67 -19.64 -5.43
C ARG A 552 73.86 -19.94 -4.52
N GLY A 553 73.63 -20.02 -3.20
CA GLY A 553 74.66 -20.40 -2.24
C GLY A 553 75.22 -21.80 -2.49
N PHE A 554 74.34 -22.77 -2.77
CA PHE A 554 74.77 -24.13 -3.13
C PHE A 554 75.52 -24.17 -4.47
N GLU A 555 75.09 -23.44 -5.49
CA GLU A 555 75.82 -23.34 -6.76
C GLU A 555 77.23 -22.74 -6.60
N GLN A 556 77.35 -21.65 -5.83
CA GLN A 556 78.62 -21.00 -5.52
C GLN A 556 79.55 -21.93 -4.71
N TYR A 557 78.98 -22.66 -3.75
CA TYR A 557 79.73 -23.63 -2.94
C TYR A 557 80.25 -24.79 -3.79
N ASP A 558 79.40 -25.37 -4.64
CA ASP A 558 79.78 -26.50 -5.50
C ASP A 558 80.85 -26.08 -6.52
N SER A 559 80.81 -24.83 -7.00
CA SER A 559 81.87 -24.21 -7.82
C SER A 559 83.18 -24.02 -7.04
N THR A 560 83.11 -23.49 -5.82
CA THR A 560 84.29 -23.32 -4.95
C THR A 560 84.92 -24.68 -4.63
N ARG A 561 84.10 -25.71 -4.37
CA ARG A 561 84.57 -27.08 -4.14
C ARG A 561 85.34 -27.62 -5.33
N ARG A 562 84.78 -27.53 -6.54
CA ARG A 562 85.49 -27.95 -7.77
C ARG A 562 86.81 -27.20 -7.96
N THR A 563 86.84 -25.92 -7.62
CA THR A 563 88.07 -25.10 -7.68
C THR A 563 89.11 -25.59 -6.68
N VAL A 564 88.70 -25.83 -5.44
CA VAL A 564 89.56 -26.38 -4.36
C VAL A 564 90.07 -27.77 -4.73
N ASP A 565 89.22 -28.68 -5.20
CA ASP A 565 89.61 -30.02 -5.66
C ASP A 565 90.67 -29.94 -6.76
N THR A 566 90.48 -29.02 -7.72
CA THR A 566 91.44 -28.79 -8.81
C THR A 566 92.76 -28.22 -8.30
N GLN A 567 92.73 -27.27 -7.35
CA GLN A 567 93.93 -26.68 -6.75
C GLN A 567 94.70 -27.69 -5.88
N VAL A 568 94.00 -28.53 -5.11
CA VAL A 568 94.61 -29.61 -4.33
C VAL A 568 95.23 -30.66 -5.25
N ALA A 569 94.54 -31.06 -6.32
CA ALA A 569 95.09 -31.96 -7.32
C ALA A 569 96.33 -31.37 -8.02
N ALA A 570 96.30 -30.09 -8.36
CA ALA A 570 97.44 -29.38 -8.93
C ALA A 570 98.63 -29.31 -7.95
N LEU A 571 98.38 -29.01 -6.67
CA LEU A 571 99.40 -29.02 -5.61
C LEU A 571 99.99 -30.41 -5.41
N MET A 572 99.17 -31.47 -5.40
CA MET A 572 99.67 -32.85 -5.30
C MET A 572 100.53 -33.23 -6.51
N GLY A 573 100.12 -32.84 -7.72
CA GLY A 573 100.93 -33.01 -8.94
C GLY A 573 102.25 -32.24 -8.89
N LEU A 574 102.25 -31.02 -8.34
CA LEU A 574 103.43 -30.18 -8.16
C LEU A 574 104.40 -30.80 -7.12
N ILE A 575 103.87 -31.35 -6.02
CA ILE A 575 104.67 -32.10 -5.03
C ILE A 575 105.31 -33.34 -5.66
N GLU A 576 104.58 -34.08 -6.48
CA GLU A 576 105.09 -35.29 -7.12
C GLU A 576 106.15 -34.98 -8.19
N SER A 577 106.00 -33.86 -8.90
CA SER A 577 107.03 -33.32 -9.81
C SER A 577 108.27 -32.84 -9.07
N VAL A 578 108.11 -32.08 -7.97
CA VAL A 578 109.23 -31.52 -7.18
C VAL A 578 109.99 -32.61 -6.42
N LYS A 579 109.31 -33.65 -5.92
CA LYS A 579 109.92 -34.82 -5.29
C LYS A 579 110.83 -35.61 -6.26
N LYS A 580 110.59 -35.49 -7.56
CA LYS A 580 111.39 -36.15 -8.61
C LYS A 580 112.64 -35.36 -9.03
N GLU A 581 112.70 -34.04 -8.83
CA GLU A 581 113.70 -33.21 -9.51
C GLU A 581 114.81 -32.56 -8.65
N ALA A 582 114.64 -32.28 -7.35
CA ALA A 582 115.78 -31.87 -6.52
C ALA A 582 115.40 -31.95 -5.04
N GLY A 583 116.35 -32.34 -4.19
CA GLY A 583 116.16 -32.43 -2.74
C GLY A 583 115.63 -31.12 -2.15
N VAL A 584 114.37 -31.14 -1.72
CA VAL A 584 113.73 -30.07 -0.95
C VAL A 584 113.58 -30.54 0.50
N SER A 585 113.77 -29.61 1.44
CA SER A 585 113.74 -29.88 2.87
C SER A 585 112.45 -30.60 3.27
N GLN A 586 112.60 -31.63 4.09
CA GLN A 586 111.51 -32.40 4.71
C GLN A 586 110.41 -31.50 5.29
N GLN A 587 110.81 -30.31 5.73
CA GLN A 587 109.99 -29.25 6.31
C GLN A 587 108.98 -28.61 5.32
N LEU A 588 109.30 -28.48 4.03
CA LEU A 588 108.39 -27.87 3.05
C LEU A 588 107.30 -28.85 2.59
N VAL A 589 107.68 -30.12 2.42
CA VAL A 589 106.74 -31.23 2.16
C VAL A 589 105.81 -31.41 3.37
N GLU A 590 106.35 -31.32 4.58
CA GLU A 590 105.55 -31.40 5.80
C GLU A 590 104.58 -30.22 5.94
N SER A 591 105.01 -28.99 5.61
CA SER A 591 104.16 -27.78 5.64
C SER A 591 103.03 -27.82 4.60
N ILE A 592 103.29 -28.33 3.39
CA ILE A 592 102.27 -28.48 2.36
C ILE A 592 101.31 -29.63 2.74
N LYS A 593 101.83 -30.72 3.31
CA LYS A 593 100.98 -31.81 3.82
C LYS A 593 100.07 -31.32 4.94
N THR A 594 100.57 -30.51 5.88
CA THR A 594 99.75 -29.89 6.93
C THR A 594 98.72 -28.93 6.34
N SER A 595 99.08 -28.14 5.31
CA SER A 595 98.14 -27.23 4.64
C SER A 595 97.05 -27.97 3.87
N ALA A 596 97.38 -29.07 3.20
CA ALA A 596 96.42 -29.93 2.52
C ALA A 596 95.51 -30.67 3.52
N GLU A 597 96.05 -31.17 4.64
CA GLU A 597 95.27 -31.77 5.72
C GLU A 597 94.36 -30.73 6.41
N ALA A 598 94.84 -29.49 6.58
CA ALA A 598 94.03 -28.38 7.10
C ALA A 598 92.90 -27.99 6.13
N MET A 599 93.16 -27.92 4.82
CA MET A 599 92.12 -27.72 3.81
C MET A 599 91.10 -28.86 3.81
N ARG A 600 91.55 -30.11 3.95
CA ARG A 600 90.65 -31.27 3.99
C ARG A 600 89.78 -31.29 5.26
N ARG A 601 90.33 -30.91 6.41
CA ARG A 601 89.53 -30.69 7.64
C ARG A 601 88.54 -29.56 7.47
N SER A 602 88.96 -28.44 6.87
CA SER A 602 88.05 -27.31 6.62
C SER A 602 86.92 -27.69 5.65
N GLU A 603 87.16 -28.59 4.69
CA GLU A 603 86.13 -29.13 3.78
C GLU A 603 85.16 -30.08 4.51
N GLU A 604 85.68 -30.97 5.37
CA GLU A 604 84.86 -31.83 6.25
C GLU A 604 84.00 -31.00 7.22
N GLU A 605 84.56 -29.98 7.84
CA GLU A 605 83.84 -29.07 8.74
C GLU A 605 82.77 -28.27 7.97
N ALA A 606 83.09 -27.76 6.77
CA ALA A 606 82.12 -27.06 5.93
C ALA A 606 80.96 -27.99 5.49
N ARG A 607 81.25 -29.26 5.18
CA ARG A 607 80.24 -30.28 4.90
C ARG A 607 79.32 -30.51 6.10
N ALA A 608 79.89 -30.73 7.28
CA ALA A 608 79.12 -30.93 8.50
C ALA A 608 78.24 -29.71 8.81
N HIS A 609 78.73 -28.50 8.55
CA HIS A 609 77.98 -27.27 8.76
C HIS A 609 76.85 -27.09 7.73
N LEU A 610 77.07 -27.41 6.45
CA LEU A 610 76.02 -27.40 5.44
C LEU A 610 74.93 -28.44 5.70
N ASP A 611 75.30 -29.62 6.20
CA ASP A 611 74.34 -30.66 6.55
C ASP A 611 73.49 -30.24 7.76
N GLN A 612 74.10 -29.56 8.75
CA GLN A 612 73.38 -28.90 9.83
C GLN A 612 72.44 -27.79 9.35
N VAL A 613 72.87 -26.95 8.41
CA VAL A 613 72.03 -25.89 7.81
C VAL A 613 70.86 -26.51 7.04
N ASN A 614 71.08 -27.60 6.30
CA ASN A 614 70.04 -28.31 5.58
C ASN A 614 69.01 -28.93 6.54
N GLN A 615 69.48 -29.60 7.61
CA GLN A 615 68.59 -30.11 8.66
C GLN A 615 67.80 -28.99 9.35
N ALA A 616 68.44 -27.85 9.64
CA ALA A 616 67.79 -26.69 10.23
C ALA A 616 66.72 -26.09 9.30
N LEU A 617 66.99 -26.00 7.99
CA LEU A 617 66.02 -25.56 6.97
C LEU A 617 64.83 -26.52 6.86
N VAL A 618 65.08 -27.83 6.76
CA VAL A 618 64.00 -28.83 6.71
C VAL A 618 63.14 -28.77 7.96
N LYS A 619 63.76 -28.65 9.14
CA LYS A 619 63.04 -28.49 10.40
C LYS A 619 62.23 -27.19 10.44
N ALA A 620 62.83 -26.06 10.04
CA ALA A 620 62.14 -24.77 10.00
C ALA A 620 60.93 -24.77 9.05
N PHE A 621 61.04 -25.40 7.86
CA PHE A 621 59.92 -25.54 6.94
C PHE A 621 58.82 -26.46 7.48
N SER A 622 59.18 -27.56 8.13
CA SER A 622 58.23 -28.46 8.79
C SER A 622 57.49 -27.76 9.93
N ASP A 623 58.21 -27.05 10.81
CA ASP A 623 57.66 -26.30 11.93
C ASP A 623 56.77 -25.14 11.46
N PHE A 624 57.17 -24.48 10.38
CA PHE A 624 56.36 -23.45 9.71
C PHE A 624 55.07 -24.05 9.13
N GLY A 625 55.15 -25.15 8.39
CA GLY A 625 53.99 -25.83 7.82
C GLY A 625 53.00 -26.28 8.90
N ASN A 626 53.50 -26.86 9.99
CA ASN A 626 52.67 -27.26 11.13
C ASN A 626 52.02 -26.05 11.82
N SER A 627 52.76 -24.96 12.01
CA SER A 627 52.23 -23.72 12.59
C SER A 627 51.16 -23.08 11.70
N LEU A 628 51.34 -23.11 10.38
CA LEU A 628 50.39 -22.55 9.43
C LEU A 628 49.10 -23.37 9.39
N VAL A 629 49.19 -24.70 9.37
CA VAL A 629 48.02 -25.61 9.50
C VAL A 629 47.30 -25.39 10.83
N SER A 630 48.04 -25.23 11.93
CA SER A 630 47.47 -24.93 13.25
C SER A 630 46.74 -23.60 13.26
N GLN A 631 47.36 -22.54 12.71
CA GLN A 631 46.76 -21.21 12.63
C GLN A 631 45.50 -21.21 11.77
N VAL A 632 45.52 -21.87 10.60
CA VAL A 632 44.34 -22.01 9.73
C VAL A 632 43.23 -22.78 10.44
N LYS A 633 43.54 -23.89 11.13
CA LYS A 633 42.56 -24.61 11.96
C LYS A 633 41.95 -23.73 13.05
N SER A 634 42.78 -22.93 13.73
CA SER A 634 42.32 -22.00 14.76
C SER A 634 41.38 -20.95 14.18
N THR A 635 41.75 -20.33 13.06
CA THR A 635 40.90 -19.31 12.39
C THR A 635 39.59 -19.91 11.89
N ILE A 636 39.60 -21.14 11.34
CA ILE A 636 38.38 -21.84 10.94
C ILE A 636 37.49 -22.12 12.15
N ALA A 637 38.04 -22.62 13.24
CA ALA A 637 37.28 -22.89 14.47
C ALA A 637 36.68 -21.60 15.07
N GLU A 638 37.42 -20.50 15.02
CA GLU A 638 36.95 -19.19 15.48
C GLU A 638 35.84 -18.64 14.56
N THR A 639 35.98 -18.82 13.24
CA THR A 639 34.97 -18.44 12.24
C THR A 639 33.69 -19.27 12.42
N ASP A 640 33.80 -20.59 12.60
CA ASP A 640 32.66 -21.47 12.90
C ASP A 640 31.96 -21.06 14.19
N ARG A 641 32.72 -20.69 15.23
CA ARG A 641 32.15 -20.19 16.49
C ARG A 641 31.38 -18.89 16.30
N HIS A 642 31.92 -17.94 15.53
CA HIS A 642 31.23 -16.69 15.22
C HIS A 642 30.00 -16.89 14.33
N LEU A 643 30.06 -17.78 13.33
CA LEU A 643 28.91 -18.16 12.51
C LEU A 643 27.83 -18.87 13.34
N ALA A 644 28.21 -19.77 14.25
CA ALA A 644 27.28 -20.43 15.17
C ALA A 644 26.61 -19.43 16.13
N GLN A 645 27.35 -18.43 16.63
CA GLN A 645 26.77 -17.35 17.44
C GLN A 645 25.87 -16.42 16.63
N GLY A 646 26.23 -16.08 15.40
CA GLY A 646 25.42 -15.27 14.51
C GLY A 646 24.10 -15.96 14.13
N THR A 647 24.18 -17.25 13.75
CA THR A 647 23.00 -18.08 13.46
C THR A 647 22.13 -18.31 14.69
N GLY A 648 22.73 -18.46 15.88
CA GLY A 648 22.01 -18.52 17.14
C GLY A 648 21.23 -17.23 17.46
N HIS A 649 21.84 -16.06 17.26
CA HIS A 649 21.16 -14.76 17.42
C HIS A 649 20.02 -14.59 16.41
N LEU A 650 20.27 -14.94 15.15
CA LEU A 650 19.27 -14.93 14.08
C LEU A 650 18.06 -15.81 14.41
N ASN A 651 18.31 -17.04 14.86
CA ASN A 651 17.25 -17.96 15.26
C ASN A 651 16.46 -17.41 16.47
N GLY A 652 17.16 -16.80 17.44
CA GLY A 652 16.52 -16.12 18.57
C GLY A 652 15.60 -14.97 18.14
N VAL A 653 16.03 -14.15 17.18
CA VAL A 653 15.23 -13.05 16.62
C VAL A 653 14.01 -13.60 15.88
N VAL A 654 14.17 -14.64 15.07
CA VAL A 654 13.05 -15.29 14.35
C VAL A 654 12.04 -15.88 15.34
N GLN A 655 12.51 -16.50 16.43
CA GLN A 655 11.65 -17.04 17.48
C GLN A 655 10.89 -15.93 18.23
N GLU A 656 11.54 -14.81 18.55
CA GLU A 656 10.90 -13.65 19.17
C GLU A 656 9.83 -13.04 18.26
N LEU A 657 10.13 -12.92 16.96
CA LEU A 657 9.20 -12.40 15.96
C LEU A 657 8.00 -13.34 15.77
N ALA A 658 8.23 -14.64 15.73
CA ALA A 658 7.16 -15.65 15.69
C ALA A 658 6.26 -15.59 16.94
N ASN A 659 6.85 -15.41 18.12
CA ASN A 659 6.12 -15.25 19.38
C ASN A 659 5.34 -13.93 19.44
N ALA A 660 5.87 -12.84 18.88
CA ALA A 660 5.17 -11.56 18.78
C ALA A 660 3.96 -11.66 17.83
N VAL A 661 4.12 -12.32 16.68
CA VAL A 661 3.03 -12.59 15.74
C VAL A 661 1.95 -13.51 16.35
N GLN A 662 2.35 -14.54 17.09
CA GLN A 662 1.37 -15.37 17.81
C GLN A 662 0.61 -14.59 18.89
N ARG A 663 1.26 -13.64 19.57
CA ARG A 663 0.59 -12.75 20.53
C ARG A 663 -0.43 -11.84 19.84
N MET A 664 -0.10 -11.27 18.68
CA MET A 664 -1.05 -10.49 17.88
C MET A 664 -2.22 -11.31 17.33
N LYS A 665 -2.05 -12.62 17.12
CA LYS A 665 -3.13 -13.51 16.66
C LYS A 665 -4.09 -13.95 17.79
N ARG A 666 -3.65 -13.84 19.05
CA ARG A 666 -4.43 -14.25 20.24
C ARG A 666 -5.10 -13.09 20.97
N ALA A 667 -4.57 -11.87 20.83
CA ALA A 667 -5.23 -10.63 21.19
C ALA A 667 -6.24 -10.26 20.09
#